data_AF-A0A821EE78-F1
#
_entry.id   AF-A0A821EE78-F1
#
_cell.length_a   1.000
_cell.length_b   1.000
_cell.length_c   1.000
_cell.angle_alpha   90.00
_cell.angle_beta   90.00
_cell.angle_gamma   90.00
#
_symmetry.space_group_name_H-M   'P 1'
#
loop_
_entity.id
_entity.type
_entity.pdbx_description
1 polymer ?
#
loop_
_entity_poly.entity_id
_entity_poly.type
_entity_poly.pdbx_seq_one_letter_code
_entity_poly.pdbx_strand_id
1 'polypeptide(L)'
;MTFGESLYKIVSHYSQFYFVAIASILGTGILGLPVTLSESGFQPFIISFLICYFVQVLTVFFFTEVLQKAYYRNVENLQQSDKDNAPIHMEKDELPTYGSDYDLAAKQAHFWDSTINYKSTLYSKYCLTCGIILIYFLSSLFISIHLTMGGDNPLIINMCKSIKQIFFFFQYYDNETSLLPTRILYILFIILNLLTLAWIYTSYKDISKLKHKRLATIFFYTLVLTKFEENERSIMVNQTLKRLLSVSLFVLSNITAILPALTITAFNITLNIYFRIFFIYLTILPWCESVTFLFFKEMKFDFVKRRLKSQKNPDLRQRIGTRLSSYRENIIKIPSNQLWINLTFFPIANKVDIIKRCLPNLHSLGELLLPCFLRQLFTLTVLLSLLCLLVSYALAGSQAFTTLFHVNYMKMIPVFCWTWTFVIIFLHSFIQPIISVLTFLKGTLFTGTVVVTLLVGLKVQNPVTNDYKAIGDSFLMSTIALGGLMNVMPLMFSKLKQTRDEIIGFNVALFLGLTTCVILNILWCWSILAVVPQHSICLSSNINESIQMAFNLLNESQIQGQCIYSPSLQRAELNGEISTVPLSKILEKDDYKFFQYVSFIVQLFIVISISVSFMTMGSALHHTIKGVVDSFWNPALEAETSLTRYGNVFQYITIRRIIQWIFSLIIFSMVFGIAMSNPKGFKSILEQAGSLFQNIEMGIFLAIMIYKVSTAEYRRYILPFQLPRWFIHFQWIIPIYFVFAVIYDIYHIIRHYLY
;
A
#
# COMPACT_ATOMS: atom_id res chain seq x y z
N MET A 1 -21.71 -10.89 23.01
CA MET A 1 -20.94 -9.98 22.12
C MET A 1 -21.92 -8.98 21.55
N THR A 2 -21.73 -7.70 21.84
CA THR A 2 -22.74 -6.64 21.74
C THR A 2 -22.74 -5.95 20.38
N PHE A 3 -23.94 -5.58 19.90
CA PHE A 3 -24.25 -4.89 18.64
C PHE A 3 -23.27 -3.75 18.26
N GLY A 4 -22.71 -3.04 19.24
CA GLY A 4 -21.70 -1.98 19.04
C GLY A 4 -20.34 -2.44 18.47
N GLU A 5 -19.86 -3.66 18.79
CA GLU A 5 -18.60 -4.17 18.20
C GLU A 5 -18.77 -4.57 16.72
N SER A 6 -20.00 -4.95 16.33
CA SER A 6 -20.35 -5.23 14.95
C SER A 6 -20.41 -3.93 14.13
N LEU A 7 -21.09 -2.90 14.66
CA LEU A 7 -21.22 -1.62 14.00
C LEU A 7 -19.87 -0.94 13.75
N TYR A 8 -18.97 -0.95 14.74
CA TYR A 8 -17.63 -0.37 14.61
C TYR A 8 -16.79 -1.10 13.55
N LYS A 9 -16.85 -2.43 13.51
CA LYS A 9 -16.17 -3.21 12.47
C LYS A 9 -16.73 -2.91 11.09
N ILE A 10 -18.05 -2.83 10.94
CA ILE A 10 -18.71 -2.55 9.66
C ILE A 10 -18.34 -1.16 9.15
N VAL A 11 -18.47 -0.12 9.98
CA VAL A 11 -18.08 1.27 9.64
C VAL A 11 -16.59 1.35 9.28
N SER A 12 -15.74 0.63 10.01
CA SER A 12 -14.30 0.59 9.72
C SER A 12 -13.96 -0.05 8.37
N HIS A 13 -14.74 -1.01 7.86
CA HIS A 13 -14.45 -1.65 6.57
C HIS A 13 -14.90 -0.76 5.40
N TYR A 14 -16.10 -0.17 5.46
CA TYR A 14 -16.56 0.74 4.39
C TYR A 14 -15.71 2.00 4.29
N SER A 15 -15.28 2.54 5.43
CA SER A 15 -14.34 3.67 5.48
C SER A 15 -13.01 3.31 4.81
N GLN A 16 -12.48 2.11 5.05
CA GLN A 16 -11.29 1.62 4.34
C GLN A 16 -11.54 1.54 2.83
N PHE A 17 -12.70 1.06 2.38
CA PHE A 17 -12.97 0.97 0.95
C PHE A 17 -13.03 2.34 0.28
N TYR A 18 -13.72 3.27 0.91
CA TYR A 18 -13.78 4.67 0.49
C TYR A 18 -12.38 5.28 0.36
N PHE A 19 -11.53 5.14 1.39
CA PHE A 19 -10.18 5.70 1.35
C PHE A 19 -9.27 5.02 0.35
N VAL A 20 -9.36 3.70 0.17
CA VAL A 20 -8.57 2.99 -0.85
C VAL A 20 -9.00 3.42 -2.27
N ALA A 21 -10.29 3.65 -2.51
CA ALA A 21 -10.76 4.19 -3.79
C ALA A 21 -10.20 5.59 -4.08
N ILE A 22 -10.19 6.47 -3.05
CA ILE A 22 -9.53 7.77 -3.16
C ILE A 22 -8.02 7.61 -3.39
N ALA A 23 -7.39 6.63 -2.74
CA ALA A 23 -5.96 6.37 -2.87
C ALA A 23 -5.57 6.06 -4.32
N SER A 24 -6.37 5.25 -5.00
CA SER A 24 -6.12 4.79 -6.37
C SER A 24 -6.41 5.86 -7.43
N ILE A 25 -7.41 6.70 -7.24
CA ILE A 25 -7.87 7.68 -8.24
C ILE A 25 -7.19 9.05 -8.08
N LEU A 26 -7.07 9.54 -6.84
CA LEU A 26 -6.65 10.92 -6.60
C LEU A 26 -5.21 11.20 -7.05
N GLY A 27 -4.34 10.20 -6.99
CA GLY A 27 -2.92 10.36 -7.34
C GLY A 27 -2.69 10.70 -8.80
N THR A 28 -3.30 9.98 -9.74
CA THR A 28 -3.17 10.24 -11.18
C THR A 28 -3.81 11.57 -11.59
N GLY A 29 -5.00 11.87 -11.05
CA GLY A 29 -5.73 13.10 -11.37
C GLY A 29 -4.97 14.37 -11.02
N ILE A 30 -4.38 14.44 -9.82
CA ILE A 30 -3.69 15.65 -9.34
C ILE A 30 -2.45 15.99 -10.16
N LEU A 31 -1.74 14.97 -10.65
CA LEU A 31 -0.43 15.16 -11.27
C LEU A 31 -0.54 15.61 -12.73
N GLY A 32 -1.36 14.90 -13.52
CA GLY A 32 -1.40 15.10 -14.97
C GLY A 32 -2.53 16.00 -15.46
N LEU A 33 -3.71 16.01 -14.81
CA LEU A 33 -4.86 16.76 -15.33
C LEU A 33 -4.56 18.25 -15.53
N PRO A 34 -4.00 18.99 -14.56
CA PRO A 34 -3.83 20.43 -14.75
C PRO A 34 -2.80 20.80 -15.82
N VAL A 35 -1.84 19.90 -16.10
CA VAL A 35 -0.84 20.12 -17.16
C VAL A 35 -1.51 20.06 -18.55
N THR A 36 -2.47 19.15 -18.74
CA THR A 36 -3.24 19.02 -20.00
C THR A 36 -4.22 20.16 -20.28
N LEU A 37 -4.36 21.12 -19.35
CA LEU A 37 -5.24 22.29 -19.49
C LEU A 37 -4.51 23.50 -20.10
N SER A 38 -3.22 23.37 -20.41
CA SER A 38 -2.43 24.41 -21.07
C SER A 38 -3.10 24.90 -22.36
N GLU A 39 -3.62 23.98 -23.17
CA GLU A 39 -4.28 24.29 -24.45
C GLU A 39 -5.81 24.23 -24.38
N SER A 40 -6.39 23.22 -23.71
CA SER A 40 -7.84 23.00 -23.73
C SER A 40 -8.63 23.98 -22.86
N GLY A 41 -8.06 24.44 -21.76
CA GLY A 41 -8.76 25.24 -20.75
C GLY A 41 -9.75 24.44 -19.91
N PHE A 42 -10.62 25.15 -19.18
CA PHE A 42 -11.44 24.55 -18.13
C PHE A 42 -12.74 23.92 -18.64
N GLN A 43 -13.43 24.56 -19.60
CA GLN A 43 -14.73 24.09 -20.07
C GLN A 43 -14.66 22.75 -20.83
N PRO A 44 -13.76 22.55 -21.80
CA PRO A 44 -13.66 21.28 -22.52
C PRO A 44 -13.30 20.13 -21.56
N PHE A 45 -12.42 20.40 -20.59
CA PHE A 45 -12.06 19.47 -19.53
C PHE A 45 -13.26 19.05 -18.68
N ILE A 46 -14.08 19.99 -18.18
CA ILE A 46 -15.24 19.61 -17.35
C ILE A 46 -16.17 18.67 -18.11
N ILE A 47 -16.45 18.98 -19.38
CA ILE A 47 -17.35 18.17 -20.21
C ILE A 47 -16.78 16.76 -20.38
N SER A 48 -15.52 16.63 -20.80
CA SER A 48 -14.90 15.31 -20.98
C SER A 48 -14.81 14.53 -19.66
N PHE A 49 -14.47 15.23 -18.56
CA PHE A 49 -14.26 14.62 -17.25
C PHE A 49 -15.57 14.13 -16.61
N LEU A 50 -16.68 14.85 -16.76
CA LEU A 50 -18.00 14.44 -16.28
C LEU A 50 -18.57 13.25 -17.07
N ILE A 51 -18.36 13.21 -18.39
CA ILE A 51 -18.73 12.04 -19.20
C ILE A 51 -17.91 10.83 -18.74
N CYS A 52 -16.60 11.00 -18.55
CA CYS A 52 -15.73 9.93 -18.03
C CYS A 52 -16.22 9.44 -16.66
N TYR A 53 -16.55 10.35 -15.74
CA TYR A 53 -17.10 10.00 -14.43
C TYR A 53 -18.34 9.12 -14.53
N PHE A 54 -19.31 9.49 -15.38
CA PHE A 54 -20.51 8.69 -15.57
C PHE A 54 -20.19 7.26 -16.05
N VAL A 55 -19.30 7.12 -17.04
CA VAL A 55 -18.89 5.80 -17.57
C VAL A 55 -18.12 4.99 -16.52
N GLN A 56 -17.29 5.64 -15.71
CA GLN A 56 -16.54 4.99 -14.62
C GLN A 56 -17.45 4.50 -13.50
N VAL A 57 -18.50 5.27 -13.15
CA VAL A 57 -19.54 4.80 -12.21
C VAL A 57 -20.21 3.53 -12.74
N LEU A 58 -20.63 3.52 -14.01
CA LEU A 58 -21.20 2.32 -14.63
C LEU A 58 -20.23 1.13 -14.53
N THR A 59 -18.96 1.37 -14.83
CA THR A 59 -17.92 0.35 -14.80
C THR A 59 -17.78 -0.28 -13.42
N VAL A 60 -17.77 0.51 -12.34
CA VAL A 60 -17.71 -0.01 -10.96
C VAL A 60 -18.86 -0.98 -10.66
N PHE A 61 -20.08 -0.62 -11.07
CA PHE A 61 -21.26 -1.47 -10.83
C PHE A 61 -21.18 -2.78 -11.62
N PHE A 62 -20.89 -2.72 -12.92
CA PHE A 62 -20.78 -3.92 -13.76
C PHE A 62 -19.61 -4.81 -13.35
N PHE A 63 -18.47 -4.23 -12.96
CA PHE A 63 -17.34 -5.02 -12.50
C PHE A 63 -17.60 -5.71 -11.17
N THR A 64 -18.38 -5.10 -10.29
CA THR A 64 -18.81 -5.76 -9.05
C THR A 64 -19.71 -6.97 -9.33
N GLU A 65 -20.54 -6.94 -10.38
CA GLU A 65 -21.27 -8.12 -10.83
C GLU A 65 -20.33 -9.21 -11.35
N VAL A 66 -19.35 -8.83 -12.17
CA VAL A 66 -18.30 -9.73 -12.69
C VAL A 66 -17.55 -10.42 -11.54
N LEU A 67 -17.15 -9.66 -10.51
CA LEU A 67 -16.44 -10.18 -9.33
C LEU A 67 -17.30 -11.15 -8.51
N GLN A 68 -18.58 -10.84 -8.29
CA GLN A 68 -19.49 -11.74 -7.58
C GLN A 68 -19.64 -13.06 -8.33
N LYS A 69 -19.90 -13.03 -9.65
CA LYS A 69 -20.08 -14.25 -10.45
C LYS A 69 -18.80 -15.08 -10.53
N ALA A 70 -17.64 -14.44 -10.64
CA ALA A 70 -16.34 -15.12 -10.60
C ALA A 70 -16.12 -15.83 -9.26
N TYR A 71 -16.46 -15.18 -8.14
CA TYR A 71 -16.39 -15.79 -6.81
C TYR A 71 -17.25 -17.06 -6.72
N TYR A 72 -18.52 -17.00 -7.11
CA TYR A 72 -19.41 -18.16 -7.04
C TYR A 72 -18.94 -19.32 -7.94
N ARG A 73 -18.39 -19.02 -9.11
CA ARG A 73 -17.80 -20.02 -10.01
C ARG A 73 -16.60 -20.72 -9.36
N ASN A 74 -15.72 -19.98 -8.72
CA ASN A 74 -14.57 -20.55 -8.00
C ASN A 74 -15.00 -21.47 -6.86
N VAL A 75 -16.03 -21.07 -6.10
CA VAL A 75 -16.58 -21.90 -5.02
C VAL A 75 -17.14 -23.21 -5.58
N GLU A 76 -17.86 -23.17 -6.69
CA GLU A 76 -18.41 -24.38 -7.32
C GLU A 76 -17.30 -25.32 -7.85
N ASN A 77 -16.29 -24.79 -8.55
CA ASN A 77 -15.18 -25.59 -9.07
C ASN A 77 -14.45 -26.35 -7.95
N LEU A 78 -14.30 -25.73 -6.77
CA LEU A 78 -13.69 -26.38 -5.61
C LEU A 78 -14.59 -27.48 -5.03
N GLN A 79 -15.89 -27.22 -4.91
CA GLN A 79 -16.84 -28.25 -4.46
C GLN A 79 -16.89 -29.46 -5.39
N GLN A 80 -16.70 -29.25 -6.70
CA GLN A 80 -16.67 -30.32 -7.68
C GLN A 80 -15.36 -31.13 -7.58
N SER A 81 -14.21 -30.45 -7.44
CA SER A 81 -12.93 -31.12 -7.22
C SER A 81 -12.89 -31.96 -5.93
N ASP A 82 -13.59 -31.54 -4.87
CA ASP A 82 -13.68 -32.33 -3.63
C ASP A 82 -14.57 -33.59 -3.80
N LYS A 83 -15.57 -33.54 -4.68
CA LYS A 83 -16.46 -34.68 -4.97
C LYS A 83 -15.78 -35.73 -5.84
N ASP A 84 -15.04 -35.30 -6.86
CA ASP A 84 -14.35 -36.20 -7.80
C ASP A 84 -13.17 -36.95 -7.12
N ASN A 85 -12.66 -36.42 -6.00
CA ASN A 85 -11.60 -37.01 -5.19
C ASN A 85 -12.11 -37.91 -4.04
N ALA A 86 -13.42 -38.08 -3.88
CA ALA A 86 -13.99 -38.98 -2.87
C ALA A 86 -13.98 -40.45 -3.37
N PRO A 87 -13.44 -41.42 -2.61
CA PRO A 87 -13.35 -42.80 -3.07
C PRO A 87 -14.73 -43.42 -3.27
N ILE A 88 -14.98 -43.87 -4.50
CA ILE A 88 -16.15 -44.62 -4.94
C ILE A 88 -15.99 -46.06 -4.46
N HIS A 89 -16.64 -46.44 -3.37
CA HIS A 89 -17.14 -47.78 -3.03
C HIS A 89 -17.44 -47.82 -1.53
N MET A 90 -18.71 -47.96 -1.14
CA MET A 90 -19.11 -48.99 -0.17
C MET A 90 -20.63 -49.11 -0.11
N GLU A 91 -21.01 -50.38 -0.19
CA GLU A 91 -22.33 -50.99 -0.23
C GLU A 91 -23.07 -50.84 1.11
N LYS A 92 -24.41 -50.87 1.04
CA LYS A 92 -25.32 -50.76 2.17
C LYS A 92 -25.18 -51.99 3.07
N ASP A 93 -25.09 -51.80 4.39
CA ASP A 93 -25.94 -52.50 5.37
C ASP A 93 -25.66 -52.10 6.85
N GLU A 94 -26.78 -52.10 7.60
CA GLU A 94 -27.02 -52.18 9.05
C GLU A 94 -26.54 -51.09 10.04
N LEU A 95 -27.52 -50.54 10.79
CA LEU A 95 -27.41 -49.58 11.90
C LEU A 95 -27.13 -50.26 13.26
N PRO A 96 -26.40 -49.60 14.18
CA PRO A 96 -26.73 -49.70 15.60
C PRO A 96 -26.73 -48.37 16.38
N THR A 97 -27.31 -48.48 17.58
CA THR A 97 -27.91 -47.50 18.50
C THR A 97 -26.96 -46.62 19.34
N TYR A 98 -27.51 -45.47 19.76
CA TYR A 98 -26.95 -44.28 20.44
C TYR A 98 -26.35 -44.48 21.86
N GLY A 99 -25.32 -43.68 22.20
CA GLY A 99 -24.77 -43.52 23.56
C GLY A 99 -24.19 -42.10 23.84
N SER A 100 -24.84 -41.40 24.78
CA SER A 100 -24.64 -40.09 25.46
C SER A 100 -23.56 -39.06 25.04
N ASP A 101 -24.02 -37.83 24.75
CA ASP A 101 -23.31 -36.63 24.28
C ASP A 101 -22.42 -35.85 25.28
N TYR A 102 -22.41 -36.20 26.58
CA TYR A 102 -21.78 -35.34 27.60
C TYR A 102 -20.24 -35.40 27.63
N ASP A 103 -19.63 -36.48 27.14
CA ASP A 103 -18.18 -36.71 27.26
C ASP A 103 -17.37 -36.02 26.14
N LEU A 104 -18.04 -35.60 25.05
CA LEU A 104 -17.42 -34.94 23.90
C LEU A 104 -17.20 -33.43 24.14
N ALA A 105 -18.13 -32.79 24.86
CA ALA A 105 -18.06 -31.36 25.17
C ALA A 105 -16.89 -31.03 26.12
N ALA A 106 -16.64 -31.89 27.12
CA ALA A 106 -15.53 -31.72 28.06
C ALA A 106 -14.15 -31.87 27.38
N LYS A 107 -14.02 -32.81 26.44
CA LYS A 107 -12.78 -33.04 25.67
C LYS A 107 -12.50 -31.91 24.67
N GLN A 108 -13.54 -31.30 24.08
CA GLN A 108 -13.37 -30.12 23.23
C GLN A 108 -12.88 -28.90 24.03
N ALA A 109 -13.45 -28.62 25.21
CA ALA A 109 -13.08 -27.46 26.01
C ALA A 109 -11.59 -27.44 26.41
N HIS A 110 -11.04 -28.60 26.83
CA HIS A 110 -9.64 -28.71 27.23
C HIS A 110 -8.64 -28.52 26.05
N PHE A 111 -9.03 -28.91 24.83
CA PHE A 111 -8.18 -28.75 23.64
C PHE A 111 -8.10 -27.29 23.17
N TRP A 112 -9.23 -26.57 23.21
CA TRP A 112 -9.27 -25.15 22.84
C TRP A 112 -8.40 -24.28 23.76
N ASP A 113 -8.36 -24.59 25.06
CA ASP A 113 -7.57 -23.83 26.03
C ASP A 113 -6.04 -23.97 25.80
N SER A 114 -5.57 -25.16 25.44
CA SER A 114 -4.15 -25.40 25.14
C SER A 114 -3.69 -24.72 23.82
N THR A 115 -4.55 -24.69 22.80
CA THR A 115 -4.23 -24.18 21.46
C THR A 115 -4.25 -22.64 21.43
N ILE A 116 -5.15 -22.02 22.21
CA ILE A 116 -5.29 -20.56 22.29
C ILE A 116 -4.17 -19.94 23.12
N ASN A 117 -3.71 -20.60 24.19
CA ASN A 117 -2.56 -20.14 24.99
C ASN A 117 -1.25 -20.14 24.17
N TYR A 118 -1.05 -21.12 23.29
CA TYR A 118 0.12 -21.17 22.41
C TYR A 118 0.12 -20.03 21.36
N LYS A 119 -1.03 -19.74 20.73
CA LYS A 119 -1.12 -18.69 19.70
C LYS A 119 -1.01 -17.28 20.25
N SER A 120 -1.59 -16.99 21.43
CA SER A 120 -1.51 -15.65 22.03
C SER A 120 -0.09 -15.32 22.49
N THR A 121 0.65 -16.32 22.99
CA THR A 121 2.05 -16.16 23.38
C THR A 121 2.97 -16.00 22.17
N LEU A 122 2.70 -16.68 21.05
CA LEU A 122 3.42 -16.47 19.79
C LEU A 122 3.21 -15.05 19.23
N TYR A 123 1.96 -14.57 19.22
CA TYR A 123 1.61 -13.24 18.70
C TYR A 123 2.27 -12.12 19.52
N SER A 124 2.24 -12.23 20.85
CA SER A 124 2.92 -11.28 21.74
C SER A 124 4.45 -11.28 21.53
N LYS A 125 5.05 -12.44 21.25
CA LYS A 125 6.49 -12.55 20.94
C LYS A 125 6.84 -11.86 19.63
N TYR A 126 6.10 -12.13 18.55
CA TYR A 126 6.37 -11.49 17.25
C TYR A 126 6.15 -9.98 17.28
N CYS A 127 5.14 -9.50 18.01
CA CYS A 127 4.89 -8.07 18.16
C CYS A 127 6.04 -7.36 18.90
N LEU A 128 6.57 -7.98 19.96
CA LEU A 128 7.72 -7.46 20.71
C LEU A 128 9.01 -7.49 19.88
N THR A 129 9.29 -8.59 19.18
CA THR A 129 10.45 -8.69 18.29
C THR A 129 10.37 -7.69 17.13
N CYS A 130 9.19 -7.50 16.56
CA CYS A 130 8.97 -6.53 15.48
C CYS A 130 9.12 -5.08 15.95
N GLY A 131 8.61 -4.73 17.14
CA GLY A 131 8.82 -3.42 17.74
C GLY A 131 10.30 -3.10 17.95
N ILE A 132 11.09 -4.08 18.41
CA ILE A 132 12.54 -3.94 18.58
C ILE A 132 13.25 -3.72 17.22
N ILE A 133 12.87 -4.48 16.19
CA ILE A 133 13.43 -4.33 14.82
C ILE A 133 13.08 -2.97 14.21
N LEU A 134 11.85 -2.49 14.41
CA LEU A 134 11.41 -1.17 13.90
C LEU A 134 12.20 -0.03 14.58
N ILE A 135 12.37 -0.11 15.91
CA ILE A 135 13.17 0.88 16.66
C ILE A 135 14.62 0.87 16.17
N TYR A 136 15.20 -0.31 15.91
CA TYR A 136 16.54 -0.45 15.33
C TYR A 136 16.64 0.22 13.95
N PHE A 137 15.68 -0.03 13.06
CA PHE A 137 15.67 0.54 11.71
C PHE A 137 15.55 2.08 11.75
N LEU A 138 14.65 2.61 12.57
CA LEU A 138 14.47 4.06 12.76
C LEU A 138 15.73 4.72 13.34
N SER A 139 16.39 4.06 14.29
CA SER A 139 17.62 4.56 14.91
C SER A 139 18.80 4.52 13.93
N SER A 140 18.92 3.46 13.13
CA SER A 140 19.95 3.31 12.11
C SER A 140 19.76 4.29 10.95
N LEU A 141 18.52 4.50 10.49
CA LEU A 141 18.16 5.51 9.50
C LEU A 141 18.53 6.92 9.99
N PHE A 142 18.20 7.23 11.25
CA PHE A 142 18.50 8.53 11.85
C PHE A 142 20.01 8.78 11.95
N ILE A 143 20.78 7.77 12.40
CA ILE A 143 22.25 7.85 12.45
C ILE A 143 22.84 8.00 11.05
N SER A 144 22.30 7.30 10.04
CA SER A 144 22.74 7.38 8.65
C SER A 144 22.48 8.77 8.02
N ILE A 145 21.31 9.36 8.27
CA ILE A 145 20.97 10.73 7.85
C ILE A 145 21.91 11.74 8.52
N HIS A 146 22.20 11.55 9.81
CA HIS A 146 23.06 12.47 10.55
C HIS A 146 24.55 12.37 10.13
N LEU A 147 25.02 11.17 9.78
CA LEU A 147 26.36 10.94 9.25
C LEU A 147 26.54 11.49 7.83
N THR A 148 25.51 11.38 6.99
CA THR A 148 25.54 11.88 5.61
C THR A 148 25.41 13.40 5.55
N MET A 149 24.68 14.02 6.48
CA MET A 149 24.59 15.49 6.58
C MET A 149 25.77 16.15 7.28
N GLY A 150 26.51 15.43 8.14
CA GLY A 150 27.68 15.95 8.85
C GLY A 150 29.03 15.79 8.13
N GLY A 151 29.01 15.49 6.83
CA GLY A 151 30.21 15.36 5.99
C GLY A 151 30.64 16.72 5.44
N ASP A 152 31.47 17.44 6.20
CA ASP A 152 32.13 18.66 5.74
C ASP A 152 33.06 18.34 4.55
N ASN A 153 32.56 18.60 3.34
CA ASN A 153 33.37 18.55 2.14
C ASN A 153 34.23 19.84 2.11
N PRO A 154 35.58 19.78 2.06
CA PRO A 154 36.44 20.97 2.14
C PRO A 154 36.22 21.97 1.00
N LEU A 155 35.59 21.53 -0.10
CA LEU A 155 35.13 22.39 -1.20
C LEU A 155 33.97 23.33 -0.80
N ILE A 156 33.09 22.93 0.12
CA ILE A 156 31.97 23.76 0.60
C ILE A 156 32.48 24.87 1.52
N ILE A 157 33.53 24.59 2.32
CA ILE A 157 34.13 25.60 3.20
C ILE A 157 34.86 26.67 2.39
N ASN A 158 35.57 26.31 1.30
CA ASN A 158 36.21 27.29 0.42
C ASN A 158 35.21 28.11 -0.42
N MET A 159 34.12 27.49 -0.89
CA MET A 159 33.05 28.23 -1.56
C MET A 159 32.31 29.18 -0.60
N CYS A 160 32.04 28.76 0.64
CA CYS A 160 31.46 29.65 1.65
C CYS A 160 32.39 30.79 2.06
N LYS A 161 33.72 30.58 2.07
CA LYS A 161 34.69 31.66 2.32
C LYS A 161 34.72 32.70 1.18
N SER A 162 34.62 32.26 -0.07
CA SER A 162 34.52 33.16 -1.23
C SER A 162 33.18 33.89 -1.32
N ILE A 163 32.08 33.26 -0.91
CA ILE A 163 30.76 33.90 -0.87
C ILE A 163 30.67 34.92 0.28
N LYS A 164 31.38 34.70 1.39
CA LYS A 164 31.44 35.63 2.53
C LYS A 164 32.14 36.96 2.20
N GLN A 165 32.97 37.02 1.16
CA GLN A 165 33.63 38.25 0.72
C GLN A 165 32.78 39.09 -0.26
N ILE A 166 31.76 38.51 -0.89
CA ILE A 166 30.92 39.19 -1.90
C ILE A 166 29.67 39.84 -1.28
N PHE A 167 29.21 39.38 -0.12
CA PHE A 167 28.03 39.94 0.57
C PHE A 167 28.40 40.77 1.80
N PHE A 168 28.92 41.97 1.57
CA PHE A 168 29.28 42.92 2.64
C PHE A 168 28.12 43.85 3.08
N PHE A 169 26.86 43.55 2.74
CA PHE A 169 25.72 44.46 2.99
C PHE A 169 24.63 43.96 3.95
N PHE A 170 24.80 42.80 4.61
CA PHE A 170 23.84 42.29 5.60
C PHE A 170 24.50 41.97 6.94
N GLN A 171 25.04 43.01 7.57
CA GLN A 171 25.65 42.93 8.89
C GLN A 171 24.68 43.45 9.98
N TYR A 172 23.50 42.83 10.14
CA TYR A 172 22.69 43.07 11.35
C TYR A 172 21.56 42.06 11.65
N TYR A 173 21.74 40.76 11.39
CA TYR A 173 20.86 39.74 11.99
C TYR A 173 21.65 38.50 12.40
N ASP A 174 21.97 38.47 13.68
CA ASP A 174 22.77 37.45 14.36
C ASP A 174 22.05 36.09 14.47
N ASN A 175 22.64 35.08 13.82
CA ASN A 175 23.21 33.87 14.43
C ASN A 175 22.41 32.66 14.98
N GLU A 176 21.15 32.38 14.62
CA GLU A 176 20.50 31.10 15.07
C GLU A 176 19.81 30.21 14.01
N THR A 177 19.88 30.49 12.70
CA THR A 177 18.99 29.80 11.73
C THR A 177 19.46 28.46 11.15
N SER A 178 20.64 27.92 11.51
CA SER A 178 21.08 26.61 10.97
C SER A 178 20.73 25.39 11.83
N LEU A 179 20.25 25.58 13.08
CA LEU A 179 19.97 24.48 14.02
C LEU A 179 18.49 24.11 14.13
N LEU A 180 17.58 24.93 13.59
CA LEU A 180 16.13 24.70 13.69
C LEU A 180 15.69 23.37 13.04
N PRO A 181 16.13 23.00 11.82
CA PRO A 181 15.71 21.75 11.19
C PRO A 181 16.19 20.52 11.98
N THR A 182 17.42 20.58 12.50
CA THR A 182 18.02 19.51 13.30
C THR A 182 17.30 19.35 14.64
N ARG A 183 16.96 20.45 15.31
CA ARG A 183 16.15 20.46 16.55
C ARG A 183 14.74 19.91 16.30
N ILE A 184 14.09 20.27 15.19
CA ILE A 184 12.76 19.75 14.81
C ILE A 184 12.83 18.24 14.51
N LEU A 185 13.81 17.79 13.73
CA LEU A 185 14.01 16.37 13.41
C LEU A 185 14.27 15.54 14.68
N TYR A 186 14.99 16.12 15.65
CA TYR A 186 15.28 15.52 16.94
C TYR A 186 14.05 15.43 17.85
N ILE A 187 13.24 16.49 17.93
CA ILE A 187 11.96 16.48 18.65
C ILE A 187 11.04 15.41 18.04
N LEU A 188 10.98 15.33 16.71
CA LEU A 188 10.22 14.29 16.01
C LEU A 188 10.70 12.87 16.36
N PHE A 189 12.02 12.66 16.44
CA PHE A 189 12.61 11.37 16.82
C PHE A 189 12.26 10.99 18.28
N ILE A 190 12.32 11.93 19.22
CA ILE A 190 11.90 11.68 20.61
C ILE A 190 10.42 11.34 20.67
N ILE A 191 9.56 12.11 19.98
CA ILE A 191 8.12 11.87 19.93
C ILE A 191 7.84 10.48 19.34
N LEU A 192 8.54 10.10 18.26
CA LEU A 192 8.37 8.78 17.64
C LEU A 192 8.75 7.64 18.58
N ASN A 193 9.85 7.78 19.34
CA ASN A 193 10.26 6.80 20.35
C ASN A 193 9.31 6.74 21.55
N LEU A 194 8.75 7.87 21.98
CA LEU A 194 7.73 7.91 23.02
C LEU A 194 6.41 7.29 22.55
N LEU A 195 6.02 7.51 21.30
CA LEU A 195 4.86 6.90 20.68
C LEU A 195 5.03 5.38 20.51
N THR A 196 6.20 4.90 20.11
CA THR A 196 6.47 3.45 20.06
C THR A 196 6.46 2.84 21.45
N LEU A 197 6.99 3.52 22.47
CA LEU A 197 6.95 3.07 23.86
C LEU A 197 5.52 3.06 24.43
N ALA A 198 4.74 4.10 24.16
CA ALA A 198 3.32 4.17 24.50
C ALA A 198 2.51 3.09 23.77
N TRP A 199 2.85 2.78 22.52
CA TRP A 199 2.25 1.70 21.75
C TRP A 199 2.59 0.31 22.31
N ILE A 200 3.85 0.07 22.68
CA ILE A 200 4.28 -1.17 23.36
C ILE A 200 3.55 -1.30 24.70
N TYR A 201 3.47 -0.23 25.48
CA TYR A 201 2.79 -0.20 26.76
C TYR A 201 1.28 -0.43 26.63
N THR A 202 0.61 0.22 25.67
CA THR A 202 -0.83 0.03 25.41
C THR A 202 -1.12 -1.36 24.89
N SER A 203 -0.34 -1.86 23.93
CA SER A 203 -0.42 -3.24 23.45
C SER A 203 -0.23 -4.25 24.58
N TYR A 204 0.72 -4.00 25.49
CA TYR A 204 0.93 -4.83 26.67
C TYR A 204 -0.22 -4.73 27.68
N LYS A 205 -0.72 -3.52 27.95
CA LYS A 205 -1.86 -3.26 28.84
C LYS A 205 -3.13 -3.91 28.34
N ASP A 206 -3.37 -3.90 27.03
CA ASP A 206 -4.51 -4.56 26.41
C ASP A 206 -4.35 -6.07 26.42
N ILE A 207 -3.15 -6.60 26.18
CA ILE A 207 -2.83 -8.03 26.38
C ILE A 207 -3.05 -8.42 27.85
N SER A 208 -2.63 -7.58 28.80
CA SER A 208 -2.80 -7.82 30.25
C SER A 208 -4.27 -7.75 30.68
N LYS A 209 -5.04 -6.78 30.17
CA LYS A 209 -6.50 -6.66 30.40
C LYS A 209 -7.27 -7.81 29.75
N LEU A 210 -6.90 -8.24 28.55
CA LEU A 210 -7.45 -9.43 27.88
C LEU A 210 -7.12 -10.69 28.68
N LYS A 211 -5.91 -10.77 29.24
CA LYS A 211 -5.51 -11.84 30.16
C LYS A 211 -6.38 -11.79 31.42
N HIS A 212 -6.53 -10.65 32.10
CA HIS A 212 -7.34 -10.56 33.33
C HIS A 212 -8.84 -10.74 33.12
N LYS A 213 -9.45 -10.20 32.05
CA LYS A 213 -10.88 -10.40 31.78
C LYS A 213 -11.19 -11.85 31.43
N ARG A 214 -10.36 -12.51 30.61
CA ARG A 214 -10.54 -13.92 30.25
C ARG A 214 -10.09 -14.87 31.35
N LEU A 215 -9.04 -14.53 32.11
CA LEU A 215 -8.70 -15.25 33.31
C LEU A 215 -9.86 -15.13 34.29
N ALA A 216 -10.52 -13.98 34.47
CA ALA A 216 -11.70 -13.89 35.34
C ALA A 216 -12.89 -14.74 34.84
N THR A 217 -13.10 -14.85 33.53
CA THR A 217 -14.17 -15.71 32.96
C THR A 217 -13.82 -17.20 33.09
N ILE A 218 -12.56 -17.56 32.84
CA ILE A 218 -12.03 -18.93 33.01
C ILE A 218 -11.99 -19.25 34.51
N PHE A 219 -11.56 -18.33 35.37
CA PHE A 219 -11.54 -18.46 36.83
C PHE A 219 -12.95 -18.64 37.37
N PHE A 220 -13.98 -17.97 36.84
CA PHE A 220 -15.36 -18.27 37.22
C PHE A 220 -15.82 -19.67 36.78
N TYR A 221 -15.35 -20.17 35.62
CA TYR A 221 -15.69 -21.51 35.13
C TYR A 221 -14.86 -22.64 35.76
N THR A 222 -13.63 -22.36 36.17
CA THR A 222 -12.66 -23.32 36.72
C THR A 222 -12.67 -23.32 38.24
N LEU A 223 -13.08 -22.25 38.92
CA LEU A 223 -13.21 -22.21 40.39
C LEU A 223 -14.40 -23.04 40.89
N VAL A 224 -15.31 -23.41 40.00
CA VAL A 224 -16.32 -24.46 40.26
C VAL A 224 -15.69 -25.86 40.26
N LEU A 225 -14.48 -26.07 39.72
CA LEU A 225 -13.93 -27.43 39.55
C LEU A 225 -12.46 -27.71 39.85
N THR A 226 -11.53 -26.76 40.04
CA THR A 226 -10.16 -27.11 40.46
C THR A 226 -9.43 -26.07 41.32
N LYS A 227 -8.88 -26.56 42.43
CA LYS A 227 -8.03 -25.84 43.39
C LYS A 227 -6.60 -25.77 42.84
N PHE A 228 -6.22 -24.67 42.19
CA PHE A 228 -4.82 -24.45 41.81
C PHE A 228 -3.97 -24.11 43.05
N GLU A 229 -2.83 -24.79 43.21
CA GLU A 229 -1.86 -24.50 44.27
C GLU A 229 -1.22 -23.11 44.09
N GLU A 230 -1.05 -22.38 45.19
CA GLU A 230 -0.48 -21.02 45.26
C GLU A 230 0.91 -20.89 44.61
N ASN A 231 1.65 -22.00 44.53
CA ASN A 231 3.03 -22.03 44.07
C ASN A 231 3.17 -21.78 42.55
N GLU A 232 2.21 -22.23 41.73
CA GLU A 232 2.28 -22.03 40.28
C GLU A 232 1.99 -20.58 39.87
N ARG A 233 1.14 -19.88 40.65
CA ARG A 233 0.84 -18.46 40.44
C ARG A 233 2.06 -17.59 40.72
N SER A 234 2.78 -17.85 41.82
CA SER A 234 3.99 -17.10 42.19
C SER A 234 5.10 -17.27 41.15
N ILE A 235 5.26 -18.49 40.61
CA ILE A 235 6.26 -18.80 39.58
C ILE A 235 5.95 -18.05 38.28
N MET A 236 4.69 -18.03 37.83
CA MET A 236 4.31 -17.28 36.63
C MET A 236 4.55 -15.77 36.81
N VAL A 237 4.12 -15.19 37.93
CA VAL A 237 4.28 -13.75 38.21
C VAL A 237 5.76 -13.37 38.23
N ASN A 238 6.60 -14.14 38.92
CA ASN A 238 8.03 -13.89 39.02
C ASN A 238 8.74 -14.02 37.66
N GLN A 239 8.32 -14.95 36.79
CA GLN A 239 8.85 -15.06 35.43
C GLN A 239 8.46 -13.86 34.55
N THR A 240 7.23 -13.35 34.68
CA THR A 240 6.82 -12.12 33.97
C THR A 240 7.54 -10.88 34.50
N LEU A 241 7.76 -10.77 35.81
CA LEU A 241 8.50 -9.66 36.40
C LEU A 241 9.95 -9.62 35.90
N LYS A 242 10.60 -10.79 35.81
CA LYS A 242 11.95 -10.91 35.25
C LYS A 242 12.02 -10.50 33.78
N ARG A 243 10.98 -10.77 32.98
CA ARG A 243 10.91 -10.33 31.58
C ARG A 243 10.74 -8.81 31.48
N LEU A 244 9.88 -8.23 32.32
CA LEU A 244 9.67 -6.78 32.36
C LEU A 244 10.96 -6.04 32.78
N LEU A 245 11.64 -6.55 33.81
CA LEU A 245 12.94 -6.03 34.26
C LEU A 245 13.98 -6.08 33.13
N SER A 246 14.04 -7.18 32.37
CA SER A 246 14.96 -7.33 31.24
C SER A 246 14.69 -6.33 30.11
N VAL A 247 13.41 -6.08 29.79
CA VAL A 247 13.03 -5.09 28.77
C VAL A 247 13.31 -3.66 29.27
N SER A 248 13.03 -3.37 30.55
CA SER A 248 13.32 -2.07 31.16
C SER A 248 14.82 -1.77 31.20
N LEU A 249 15.65 -2.76 31.56
CA LEU A 249 17.10 -2.63 31.55
C LEU A 249 17.65 -2.45 30.13
N PHE A 250 17.05 -3.11 29.14
CA PHE A 250 17.42 -2.94 27.73
C PHE A 250 17.10 -1.52 27.21
N VAL A 251 15.95 -0.96 27.56
CA VAL A 251 15.59 0.43 27.20
C VAL A 251 16.49 1.42 27.93
N LEU A 252 16.78 1.20 29.21
CA LEU A 252 17.68 2.05 29.99
C LEU A 252 19.10 2.04 29.40
N SER A 253 19.61 0.86 29.00
CA SER A 253 20.90 0.71 28.33
C SER A 253 20.98 1.52 27.03
N ASN A 254 19.90 1.52 26.24
CA ASN A 254 19.81 2.33 25.02
C ASN A 254 19.85 3.83 25.28
N ILE A 255 19.11 4.28 26.29
CA ILE A 255 19.13 5.70 26.70
C ILE A 255 20.55 6.09 27.17
N THR A 256 21.20 5.24 27.96
CA THR A 256 22.57 5.48 28.43
C THR A 256 23.62 5.42 27.32
N ALA A 257 23.40 4.65 26.25
CA ALA A 257 24.30 4.58 25.10
C ALA A 257 24.19 5.82 24.18
N ILE A 258 23.04 6.50 24.18
CA ILE A 258 22.80 7.72 23.39
C ILE A 258 23.30 8.97 24.13
N LEU A 259 23.31 8.95 25.46
CA LEU A 259 23.70 10.09 26.30
C LEU A 259 25.12 10.63 26.01
N PRO A 260 26.14 9.80 25.75
CA PRO A 260 27.47 10.26 25.37
C PRO A 260 27.49 10.99 24.01
N ALA A 261 26.74 10.50 23.01
CA ALA A 261 26.61 11.17 21.72
C ALA A 261 25.91 12.54 21.85
N LEU A 262 24.95 12.63 22.78
CA LEU A 262 24.30 13.87 23.22
C LEU A 262 25.28 14.84 23.89
N THR A 263 26.17 14.35 24.76
CA THR A 263 27.19 15.22 25.38
C THR A 263 28.17 15.76 24.34
N ILE A 264 28.62 14.92 23.40
CA ILE A 264 29.55 15.35 22.34
C ILE A 264 28.94 16.43 21.44
N THR A 265 27.67 16.29 21.10
CA THR A 265 26.94 17.27 20.27
C THR A 265 26.59 18.53 21.04
N ALA A 266 26.18 18.43 22.31
CA ALA A 266 25.91 19.58 23.17
C ALA A 266 27.16 20.44 23.44
N PHE A 267 28.34 19.82 23.54
CA PHE A 267 29.61 20.52 23.77
C PHE A 267 30.38 20.83 22.48
N ASN A 268 29.78 20.58 21.31
CA ASN A 268 30.36 20.90 20.00
C ASN A 268 31.79 20.35 19.78
N ILE A 269 32.06 19.15 20.32
CA ILE A 269 33.40 18.55 20.29
C ILE A 269 33.63 17.90 18.92
N THR A 270 34.63 18.38 18.19
CA THR A 270 35.02 17.84 16.88
C THR A 270 35.76 16.50 17.03
N LEU A 271 35.03 15.39 16.93
CA LEU A 271 35.64 14.06 16.93
C LEU A 271 36.25 13.70 15.58
N ASN A 272 37.49 13.24 15.61
CA ASN A 272 38.18 12.59 14.50
C ASN A 272 37.37 11.37 14.00
N ILE A 273 37.44 11.06 12.71
CA ILE A 273 36.66 10.00 12.05
C ILE A 273 36.85 8.63 12.72
N TYR A 274 38.03 8.35 13.26
CA TYR A 274 38.32 7.14 14.04
C TYR A 274 37.53 7.06 15.34
N PHE A 275 37.36 8.18 16.05
CA PHE A 275 36.51 8.23 17.24
C PHE A 275 35.03 8.11 16.90
N ARG A 276 34.58 8.62 15.75
CA ARG A 276 33.20 8.44 15.26
C ARG A 276 32.91 6.97 14.97
N ILE A 277 33.83 6.28 14.30
CA ILE A 277 33.74 4.84 14.02
C ILE A 277 33.82 4.03 15.32
N PHE A 278 34.69 4.40 16.25
CA PHE A 278 34.80 3.77 17.57
C PHE A 278 33.52 3.94 18.39
N PHE A 279 32.85 5.09 18.30
CA PHE A 279 31.55 5.32 18.94
C PHE A 279 30.43 4.47 18.32
N ILE A 280 30.44 4.33 17.00
CA ILE A 280 29.54 3.41 16.28
C ILE A 280 29.80 1.97 16.75
N TYR A 281 31.05 1.59 16.91
CA TYR A 281 31.41 0.26 17.42
C TYR A 281 30.94 0.05 18.87
N LEU A 282 31.16 1.03 19.76
CA LEU A 282 30.72 0.99 21.16
C LEU A 282 29.19 1.03 21.33
N THR A 283 28.44 1.56 20.36
CA THR A 283 26.97 1.54 20.39
C THR A 283 26.40 0.24 19.80
N ILE A 284 27.06 -0.36 18.81
CA ILE A 284 26.64 -1.62 18.18
C ILE A 284 27.04 -2.86 19.00
N LEU A 285 28.20 -2.85 19.67
CA LEU A 285 28.73 -4.02 20.38
C LEU A 285 27.85 -4.50 21.55
N PRO A 286 27.38 -3.62 22.47
CA PRO A 286 26.46 -4.03 23.55
C PRO A 286 25.12 -4.55 23.01
N TRP A 287 24.72 -4.11 21.81
CA TRP A 287 23.52 -4.59 21.11
C TRP A 287 23.72 -6.01 20.59
N CYS A 288 24.83 -6.30 19.93
CA CYS A 288 25.17 -7.65 19.47
C CYS A 288 25.23 -8.64 20.64
N GLU A 289 25.82 -8.25 21.77
CA GLU A 289 25.86 -9.07 22.98
C GLU A 289 24.48 -9.24 23.62
N SER A 290 23.66 -8.18 23.71
CA SER A 290 22.33 -8.26 24.32
C SER A 290 21.37 -9.14 23.49
N VAL A 291 21.42 -9.02 22.17
CA VAL A 291 20.62 -9.84 21.25
C VAL A 291 21.11 -11.29 21.29
N THR A 292 22.41 -11.54 21.20
CA THR A 292 22.93 -12.91 21.31
C THR A 292 22.65 -13.53 22.68
N PHE A 293 22.69 -12.79 23.78
CA PHE A 293 22.35 -13.28 25.11
C PHE A 293 20.86 -13.66 25.23
N LEU A 294 19.96 -12.82 24.70
CA LEU A 294 18.51 -13.11 24.63
C LEU A 294 18.24 -14.39 23.83
N PHE A 295 18.82 -14.52 22.62
CA PHE A 295 18.63 -15.70 21.77
C PHE A 295 19.32 -16.96 22.32
N PHE A 296 20.52 -16.85 22.89
CA PHE A 296 21.30 -17.99 23.39
C PHE A 296 20.67 -18.62 24.63
N LYS A 297 20.20 -17.81 25.59
CA LYS A 297 19.54 -18.30 26.80
C LYS A 297 18.23 -19.01 26.48
N GLU A 298 17.52 -18.56 25.45
CA GLU A 298 16.22 -19.09 25.06
C GLU A 298 16.35 -20.37 24.20
N MET A 299 17.35 -20.43 23.31
CA MET A 299 17.69 -21.66 22.57
C MET A 299 18.17 -22.79 23.50
N LYS A 300 18.98 -22.47 24.52
CA LYS A 300 19.47 -23.47 25.50
C LYS A 300 18.31 -24.09 26.31
N PHE A 301 17.28 -23.32 26.64
CA PHE A 301 16.14 -23.79 27.43
C PHE A 301 15.21 -24.72 26.64
N ASP A 302 14.97 -24.41 25.37
CA ASP A 302 14.17 -25.27 24.47
C ASP A 302 14.87 -26.59 24.16
N PHE A 303 16.20 -26.57 24.04
CA PHE A 303 17.00 -27.78 23.82
C PHE A 303 17.01 -28.71 25.04
N VAL A 304 17.18 -28.16 26.26
CA VAL A 304 17.17 -28.94 27.52
C VAL A 304 15.78 -29.52 27.80
N LYS A 305 14.70 -28.77 27.53
CA LYS A 305 13.31 -29.26 27.71
C LYS A 305 12.95 -30.37 26.73
N ARG A 306 13.43 -30.32 25.48
CA ARG A 306 13.26 -31.40 24.50
C ARG A 306 14.07 -32.64 24.86
N ARG A 307 15.30 -32.47 25.36
CA ARG A 307 16.16 -33.59 25.80
C ARG A 307 15.59 -34.30 27.03
N LEU A 308 15.11 -33.56 28.02
CA LEU A 308 14.48 -34.12 29.23
C LEU A 308 13.13 -34.80 28.97
N LYS A 309 12.35 -34.36 27.97
CA LYS A 309 11.13 -35.07 27.53
C LYS A 309 11.43 -36.32 26.70
N SER A 310 12.54 -36.33 25.96
CA SER A 310 12.94 -37.49 25.15
C SER A 310 13.51 -38.64 25.98
N GLN A 311 14.04 -38.37 27.17
CA GLN A 311 14.77 -39.37 27.97
C GLN A 311 13.91 -40.05 29.05
N LYS A 312 12.74 -39.53 29.40
CA LYS A 312 12.05 -39.91 30.65
C LYS A 312 10.89 -40.90 30.57
N ASN A 313 10.50 -41.46 29.42
CA ASN A 313 9.53 -42.57 29.43
C ASN A 313 9.42 -43.33 28.09
N PRO A 314 10.09 -44.48 27.91
CA PRO A 314 9.87 -45.37 26.77
C PRO A 314 8.44 -45.96 26.77
N ASP A 315 7.83 -46.16 27.95
CA ASP A 315 6.48 -46.73 28.10
C ASP A 315 5.35 -45.83 27.55
N LEU A 316 5.58 -44.52 27.50
CA LEU A 316 4.58 -43.60 26.94
C LEU A 316 4.48 -43.74 25.41
N ARG A 317 5.56 -44.12 24.72
CA ARG A 317 5.51 -44.41 23.27
C ARG A 317 4.73 -45.69 23.00
N GLN A 318 4.86 -46.71 23.83
CA GLN A 318 4.18 -47.99 23.65
C GLN A 318 2.67 -47.88 23.97
N ARG A 319 2.28 -47.07 24.97
CA ARG A 319 0.86 -46.78 25.28
C ARG A 319 0.17 -45.89 24.25
N ILE A 320 0.91 -44.98 23.58
CA ILE A 320 0.35 -44.16 22.50
C ILE A 320 0.19 -44.99 21.22
N GLY A 321 1.14 -45.88 20.91
CA GLY A 321 1.06 -46.80 19.77
C GLY A 321 -0.11 -47.78 19.86
N THR A 322 -0.33 -48.36 21.03
CA THR A 322 -1.44 -49.31 21.29
C THR A 322 -2.82 -48.65 21.34
N ARG A 323 -2.91 -47.39 21.80
CA ARG A 323 -4.16 -46.63 21.71
C ARG A 323 -4.49 -46.19 20.27
N LEU A 324 -3.49 -45.88 19.46
CA LEU A 324 -3.70 -45.52 18.05
C LEU A 324 -4.08 -46.73 17.18
N SER A 325 -3.60 -47.94 17.48
CA SER A 325 -4.03 -49.16 16.77
C SER A 325 -5.48 -49.53 17.09
N SER A 326 -5.91 -49.39 18.36
CA SER A 326 -7.31 -49.61 18.76
C SER A 326 -8.27 -48.56 18.19
N TYR A 327 -7.81 -47.32 17.98
CA TYR A 327 -8.59 -46.30 17.26
C TYR A 327 -8.75 -46.59 15.76
N ARG A 328 -7.80 -47.32 15.15
CA ARG A 328 -7.85 -47.65 13.71
C ARG A 328 -8.88 -48.74 13.41
N GLU A 329 -9.08 -49.71 14.30
CA GLU A 329 -10.06 -50.79 14.11
C GLU A 329 -11.51 -50.33 14.35
N ASN A 330 -11.75 -49.35 15.24
CA ASN A 330 -13.09 -48.85 15.52
C ASN A 330 -13.59 -47.77 14.53
N ILE A 331 -12.71 -47.18 13.72
CA ILE A 331 -13.10 -46.18 12.69
C ILE A 331 -13.63 -46.87 11.41
N ILE A 332 -13.39 -48.17 11.23
CA ILE A 332 -13.72 -48.90 9.99
C ILE A 332 -15.19 -49.40 9.97
N LYS A 333 -15.98 -49.22 11.04
CA LYS A 333 -17.36 -49.76 11.15
C LYS A 333 -18.46 -48.73 11.46
N ILE A 334 -18.43 -47.53 10.87
CA ILE A 334 -19.51 -46.53 11.07
C ILE A 334 -20.32 -46.36 9.76
N PRO A 335 -21.64 -46.64 9.73
CA PRO A 335 -22.45 -46.54 8.53
C PRO A 335 -22.80 -45.08 8.17
N SER A 336 -22.88 -44.84 6.86
CA SER A 336 -22.74 -43.56 6.17
C SER A 336 -24.05 -42.81 5.94
N ASN A 337 -24.90 -42.60 6.95
CA ASN A 337 -26.13 -41.81 6.78
C ASN A 337 -26.40 -40.67 7.77
N GLN A 338 -25.43 -40.26 8.59
CA GLN A 338 -25.58 -39.04 9.41
C GLN A 338 -24.28 -38.23 9.59
N LEU A 339 -23.35 -38.34 8.64
CA LEU A 339 -21.97 -37.87 8.81
C LEU A 339 -21.57 -36.71 7.89
N TRP A 340 -22.42 -35.68 7.77
CA TRP A 340 -22.06 -34.42 7.11
C TRP A 340 -21.76 -33.24 8.05
N ILE A 341 -21.86 -33.41 9.38
CA ILE A 341 -21.73 -32.26 10.28
C ILE A 341 -20.55 -32.31 11.27
N ASN A 342 -19.98 -33.45 11.69
CA ASN A 342 -19.16 -33.41 12.93
C ASN A 342 -17.78 -34.10 12.96
N LEU A 343 -17.03 -34.18 11.87
CA LEU A 343 -15.61 -34.56 11.95
C LEU A 343 -14.68 -33.67 11.10
N THR A 344 -14.33 -32.49 11.61
CA THR A 344 -13.24 -31.66 11.08
C THR A 344 -12.35 -31.13 12.19
N PHE A 345 -11.30 -31.86 12.58
CA PHE A 345 -10.28 -31.34 13.53
C PHE A 345 -8.84 -31.28 13.00
N PHE A 346 -8.62 -31.56 11.71
CA PHE A 346 -7.35 -31.30 11.03
C PHE A 346 -7.38 -30.35 9.81
N PRO A 347 -8.50 -29.77 9.31
CA PRO A 347 -8.46 -28.99 8.07
C PRO A 347 -8.37 -27.48 8.27
N ILE A 348 -8.05 -26.92 9.45
CA ILE A 348 -8.17 -25.46 9.64
C ILE A 348 -7.13 -24.68 8.81
N ALA A 349 -5.91 -25.21 8.65
CA ALA A 349 -4.90 -24.59 7.78
C ALA A 349 -5.28 -24.73 6.29
N ASN A 350 -5.69 -25.93 5.86
CA ASN A 350 -6.17 -26.16 4.49
C ASN A 350 -7.42 -25.33 4.18
N LYS A 351 -8.37 -25.18 5.10
CA LYS A 351 -9.61 -24.42 4.87
C LYS A 351 -9.35 -22.93 4.70
N VAL A 352 -8.37 -22.36 5.41
CA VAL A 352 -7.96 -20.95 5.22
C VAL A 352 -7.28 -20.74 3.86
N ASP A 353 -6.44 -21.68 3.41
CA ASP A 353 -5.78 -21.59 2.11
C ASP A 353 -6.73 -21.92 0.95
N ILE A 354 -7.73 -22.79 1.14
CA ILE A 354 -8.82 -23.06 0.18
C ILE A 354 -9.74 -21.83 0.04
N ILE A 355 -10.10 -21.16 1.15
CA ILE A 355 -10.87 -19.91 1.11
C ILE A 355 -10.09 -18.82 0.37
N LYS A 356 -8.76 -18.73 0.56
CA LYS A 356 -7.89 -17.83 -0.22
C LYS A 356 -7.86 -18.13 -1.72
N ARG A 357 -7.99 -19.39 -2.12
CA ARG A 357 -8.12 -19.79 -3.54
C ARG A 357 -9.45 -19.40 -4.16
N CYS A 358 -10.51 -19.22 -3.37
CA CYS A 358 -11.83 -18.79 -3.86
C CYS A 358 -11.88 -17.32 -4.29
N LEU A 359 -10.91 -16.51 -3.83
CA LEU A 359 -10.97 -15.06 -3.92
C LEU A 359 -10.43 -14.59 -5.28
N PRO A 360 -11.24 -13.86 -6.08
CA PRO A 360 -10.82 -13.44 -7.41
C PRO A 360 -9.69 -12.42 -7.32
N ASN A 361 -8.58 -12.71 -7.99
CA ASN A 361 -7.56 -11.73 -8.37
C ASN A 361 -7.72 -11.40 -9.87
N LEU A 362 -7.08 -10.33 -10.37
CA LEU A 362 -7.24 -9.96 -11.79
C LEU A 362 -6.84 -11.12 -12.73
N HIS A 363 -5.74 -11.81 -12.44
CA HIS A 363 -5.30 -12.94 -13.27
C HIS A 363 -6.34 -14.08 -13.33
N SER A 364 -6.87 -14.49 -12.18
CA SER A 364 -7.91 -15.51 -12.02
C SER A 364 -9.21 -15.11 -12.72
N LEU A 365 -9.53 -13.82 -12.74
CA LEU A 365 -10.65 -13.30 -13.52
C LEU A 365 -10.46 -13.57 -15.02
N GLY A 366 -9.24 -13.32 -15.53
CA GLY A 366 -8.85 -13.68 -16.89
C GLY A 366 -8.90 -15.19 -17.14
N GLU A 367 -8.49 -16.01 -16.19
CA GLU A 367 -8.58 -17.49 -16.29
C GLU A 367 -10.00 -18.01 -16.38
N LEU A 368 -10.93 -17.41 -15.65
CA LEU A 368 -12.32 -17.89 -15.60
C LEU A 368 -13.16 -17.41 -16.78
N LEU A 369 -12.93 -16.18 -17.24
CA LEU A 369 -13.84 -15.49 -18.15
C LEU A 369 -13.31 -15.36 -19.58
N LEU A 370 -12.00 -15.48 -19.81
CA LEU A 370 -11.40 -15.30 -21.12
C LEU A 370 -10.82 -16.60 -21.69
N PRO A 371 -10.86 -16.80 -23.01
CA PRO A 371 -10.16 -17.92 -23.66
C PRO A 371 -8.64 -17.77 -23.56
N CYS A 372 -7.90 -18.87 -23.79
CA CYS A 372 -6.46 -18.97 -23.51
C CYS A 372 -5.61 -17.80 -24.04
N PHE A 373 -5.82 -17.40 -25.30
CA PHE A 373 -5.10 -16.29 -25.93
C PHE A 373 -5.44 -14.93 -25.30
N LEU A 374 -6.74 -14.63 -25.16
CA LEU A 374 -7.20 -13.37 -24.57
C LEU A 374 -6.81 -13.24 -23.10
N ARG A 375 -6.75 -14.36 -22.36
CA ARG A 375 -6.27 -14.38 -20.97
C ARG A 375 -4.82 -13.89 -20.86
N GLN A 376 -3.93 -14.37 -21.73
CA GLN A 376 -2.52 -13.97 -21.72
C GLN A 376 -2.38 -12.49 -22.07
N LEU A 377 -3.09 -12.03 -23.10
CA LEU A 377 -3.13 -10.62 -23.46
C LEU A 377 -3.68 -9.75 -22.33
N PHE A 378 -4.80 -10.14 -21.71
CA PHE A 378 -5.37 -9.41 -20.58
C PHE A 378 -4.38 -9.27 -19.42
N THR A 379 -3.74 -10.38 -19.03
CA THR A 379 -2.73 -10.37 -17.95
C THR A 379 -1.56 -9.45 -18.31
N LEU A 380 -1.09 -9.50 -19.56
CA LEU A 380 -0.03 -8.62 -20.04
C LEU A 380 -0.46 -7.14 -20.04
N THR A 381 -1.65 -6.82 -20.53
CA THR A 381 -2.20 -5.46 -20.55
C THR A 381 -2.33 -4.89 -19.14
N VAL A 382 -2.85 -5.66 -18.17
CA VAL A 382 -2.94 -5.25 -16.76
C VAL A 382 -1.55 -4.97 -16.18
N LEU A 383 -0.58 -5.86 -16.43
CA LEU A 383 0.79 -5.66 -15.94
C LEU A 383 1.44 -4.41 -16.56
N LEU A 384 1.25 -4.18 -17.86
CA LEU A 384 1.76 -3.00 -18.55
C LEU A 384 1.10 -1.71 -18.05
N SER A 385 -0.23 -1.70 -17.86
CA SER A 385 -0.96 -0.55 -17.29
C SER A 385 -0.42 -0.18 -15.89
N LEU A 386 -0.31 -1.17 -14.99
CA LEU A 386 0.23 -0.96 -13.65
C LEU A 386 1.70 -0.51 -13.66
N LEU A 387 2.50 -1.04 -14.58
CA LEU A 387 3.89 -0.66 -14.76
C LEU A 387 4.00 0.80 -15.22
N CYS A 388 3.23 1.22 -16.23
CA CYS A 388 3.20 2.60 -16.71
C CYS A 388 2.84 3.57 -15.58
N LEU A 389 1.79 3.26 -14.81
CA LEU A 389 1.38 4.07 -13.65
C LEU A 389 2.48 4.19 -12.60
N LEU A 390 3.17 3.09 -12.27
CA LEU A 390 4.24 3.10 -11.29
C LEU A 390 5.48 3.86 -11.76
N VAL A 391 5.83 3.79 -13.05
CA VAL A 391 6.90 4.60 -13.63
C VAL A 391 6.55 6.09 -13.52
N SER A 392 5.33 6.47 -13.88
CA SER A 392 4.86 7.85 -13.76
C SER A 392 4.90 8.35 -12.30
N TYR A 393 4.48 7.52 -11.34
CA TYR A 393 4.59 7.86 -9.92
C TYR A 393 6.03 7.90 -9.40
N ALA A 394 6.93 7.06 -9.91
CA ALA A 394 8.34 7.11 -9.57
C ALA A 394 8.97 8.44 -10.03
N LEU A 395 8.68 8.88 -11.25
CA LEU A 395 9.16 10.14 -11.81
C LEU A 395 8.57 11.34 -11.05
N ALA A 396 7.25 11.40 -10.94
CA ALA A 396 6.57 12.50 -10.24
C ALA A 396 6.94 12.57 -8.75
N GLY A 397 7.05 11.41 -8.08
CA GLY A 397 7.48 11.33 -6.69
C GLY A 397 8.88 11.90 -6.53
N SER A 398 9.80 11.49 -7.39
CA SER A 398 11.18 11.99 -7.35
C SER A 398 11.26 13.50 -7.62
N GLN A 399 10.44 14.04 -8.52
CA GLN A 399 10.33 15.49 -8.74
C GLN A 399 9.85 16.21 -7.47
N ALA A 400 8.79 15.71 -6.83
CA ALA A 400 8.22 16.31 -5.61
C ALA A 400 9.20 16.27 -4.42
N PHE A 401 9.93 15.17 -4.26
CA PHE A 401 10.97 15.06 -3.24
C PHE A 401 12.16 15.99 -3.56
N THR A 402 12.52 16.14 -4.83
CA THR A 402 13.56 17.08 -5.26
C THR A 402 13.17 18.54 -4.97
N THR A 403 11.92 18.93 -5.22
CA THR A 403 11.46 20.29 -4.88
C THR A 403 11.48 20.53 -3.38
N LEU A 404 11.09 19.53 -2.58
CA LEU A 404 11.01 19.66 -1.12
C LEU A 404 12.40 19.69 -0.44
N PHE A 405 13.34 18.86 -0.91
CA PHE A 405 14.67 18.72 -0.28
C PHE A 405 15.79 19.48 -1.02
N HIS A 406 15.49 20.12 -2.15
CA HIS A 406 16.46 20.79 -3.03
C HIS A 406 17.63 19.88 -3.47
N VAL A 407 17.38 18.58 -3.65
CA VAL A 407 18.38 17.59 -4.09
C VAL A 407 18.21 17.28 -5.58
N ASN A 408 19.31 16.99 -6.28
CA ASN A 408 19.27 16.64 -7.71
C ASN A 408 18.30 15.48 -8.00
N TYR A 409 17.39 15.74 -8.94
CA TYR A 409 16.36 14.82 -9.44
C TYR A 409 16.89 13.41 -9.78
N MET A 410 18.01 13.32 -10.49
CA MET A 410 18.56 12.02 -10.90
C MET A 410 19.00 11.14 -9.73
N LYS A 411 19.38 11.75 -8.60
CA LYS A 411 19.77 11.01 -7.38
C LYS A 411 18.55 10.59 -6.56
N MET A 412 17.41 11.27 -6.71
CA MET A 412 16.21 11.00 -5.95
C MET A 412 15.42 9.80 -6.50
N ILE A 413 15.49 9.53 -7.81
CA ILE A 413 14.80 8.39 -8.46
C ILE A 413 15.12 7.04 -7.81
N PRO A 414 16.40 6.64 -7.64
CA PRO A 414 16.73 5.37 -6.97
C PRO A 414 16.23 5.32 -5.53
N VAL A 415 16.38 6.42 -4.78
CA VAL A 415 15.97 6.50 -3.37
C VAL A 415 14.47 6.29 -3.25
N PHE A 416 13.67 6.98 -4.05
CA PHE A 416 12.22 6.84 -4.04
C PHE A 416 11.78 5.42 -4.43
N CYS A 417 12.23 4.92 -5.59
CA CYS A 417 11.81 3.62 -6.11
C CYS A 417 12.13 2.47 -5.16
N TRP A 418 13.38 2.37 -4.70
CA TRP A 418 13.82 1.23 -3.90
C TRP A 418 13.26 1.26 -2.48
N THR A 419 13.12 2.44 -1.89
CA THR A 419 12.51 2.57 -0.56
C THR A 419 11.08 2.07 -0.57
N TRP A 420 10.25 2.52 -1.52
CA TRP A 420 8.85 2.09 -1.57
C TRP A 420 8.69 0.65 -2.07
N THR A 421 9.54 0.18 -2.99
CA THR A 421 9.56 -1.23 -3.42
C THR A 421 9.85 -2.16 -2.23
N PHE A 422 10.83 -1.81 -1.39
CA PHE A 422 11.14 -2.57 -0.18
C PHE A 422 9.94 -2.63 0.77
N VAL A 423 9.27 -1.49 1.01
CA VAL A 423 8.05 -1.44 1.81
C VAL A 423 6.99 -2.36 1.22
N ILE A 424 6.75 -2.31 -0.10
CA ILE A 424 5.72 -3.11 -0.79
C ILE A 424 5.95 -4.61 -0.66
N ILE A 425 7.17 -5.08 -0.92
CA ILE A 425 7.47 -6.51 -0.98
C ILE A 425 7.56 -7.11 0.43
N PHE A 426 8.24 -6.43 1.37
CA PHE A 426 8.54 -7.01 2.68
C PHE A 426 7.53 -6.63 3.76
N LEU A 427 6.93 -5.43 3.68
CA LEU A 427 5.99 -4.92 4.68
C LEU A 427 4.52 -5.00 4.22
N HIS A 428 4.20 -5.77 3.17
CA HIS A 428 2.84 -5.88 2.60
C HIS A 428 1.73 -6.07 3.65
N SER A 429 1.98 -6.86 4.70
CA SER A 429 0.98 -7.12 5.76
C SER A 429 0.59 -5.87 6.56
N PHE A 430 1.44 -4.84 6.58
CA PHE A 430 1.21 -3.57 7.29
C PHE A 430 0.73 -2.45 6.37
N ILE A 431 0.93 -2.57 5.07
CA ILE A 431 0.69 -1.49 4.12
C ILE A 431 -0.78 -1.11 4.07
N GLN A 432 -1.70 -2.07 4.14
CA GLN A 432 -3.10 -1.76 3.88
C GLN A 432 -3.77 -0.87 4.96
N PRO A 433 -3.58 -1.12 6.28
CA PRO A 433 -3.99 -0.15 7.31
C PRO A 433 -3.30 1.21 7.16
N ILE A 434 -2.00 1.20 6.82
CA ILE A 434 -1.20 2.42 6.64
C ILE A 434 -1.73 3.25 5.46
N ILE A 435 -2.07 2.63 4.33
CA ILE A 435 -2.66 3.30 3.15
C ILE A 435 -3.94 4.03 3.56
N SER A 436 -4.82 3.40 4.35
CA SER A 436 -6.08 4.05 4.76
C SER A 436 -5.82 5.31 5.59
N VAL A 437 -4.90 5.24 6.57
CA VAL A 437 -4.56 6.38 7.43
C VAL A 437 -3.87 7.48 6.63
N LEU A 438 -2.88 7.13 5.81
CA LEU A 438 -2.20 8.10 4.97
C LEU A 438 -3.12 8.69 3.90
N THR A 439 -4.14 7.96 3.45
CA THR A 439 -5.13 8.51 2.51
C THR A 439 -6.09 9.48 3.19
N PHE A 440 -6.50 9.21 4.43
CA PHE A 440 -7.24 10.19 5.20
C PHE A 440 -6.41 11.48 5.39
N LEU A 441 -5.12 11.33 5.75
CA LEU A 441 -4.21 12.45 5.90
C LEU A 441 -4.04 13.22 4.57
N LYS A 442 -3.81 12.51 3.45
CA LYS A 442 -3.64 13.14 2.13
C LYS A 442 -4.91 13.85 1.68
N GLY A 443 -6.10 13.26 1.89
CA GLY A 443 -7.37 13.88 1.51
C GLY A 443 -7.66 15.16 2.30
N THR A 444 -7.35 15.14 3.61
CA THR A 444 -7.49 16.31 4.48
C THR A 444 -6.52 17.42 4.08
N LEU A 445 -5.24 17.08 3.90
CA LEU A 445 -4.23 18.03 3.41
C LEU A 445 -4.62 18.60 2.05
N PHE A 446 -5.09 17.76 1.11
CA PHE A 446 -5.47 18.20 -0.23
C PHE A 446 -6.63 19.19 -0.21
N THR A 447 -7.65 18.90 0.58
CA THR A 447 -8.82 19.80 0.72
C THR A 447 -8.35 21.15 1.25
N GLY A 448 -7.46 21.15 2.24
CA GLY A 448 -6.80 22.37 2.74
C GLY A 448 -6.03 23.10 1.64
N THR A 449 -5.20 22.40 0.85
CA THR A 449 -4.44 23.03 -0.23
C THR A 449 -5.33 23.63 -1.30
N VAL A 450 -6.41 22.94 -1.70
CA VAL A 450 -7.38 23.42 -2.70
C VAL A 450 -8.05 24.70 -2.22
N VAL A 451 -8.48 24.77 -0.96
CA VAL A 451 -9.09 25.97 -0.40
C VAL A 451 -8.10 27.14 -0.44
N VAL A 452 -6.86 26.91 -0.02
CA VAL A 452 -5.85 27.98 -0.01
C VAL A 452 -5.47 28.42 -1.43
N THR A 453 -5.28 27.50 -2.37
CA THR A 453 -4.96 27.85 -3.77
C THR A 453 -6.11 28.58 -4.46
N LEU A 454 -7.36 28.25 -4.15
CA LEU A 454 -8.52 29.03 -4.61
C LEU A 454 -8.51 30.45 -4.05
N LEU A 455 -8.22 30.65 -2.76
CA LEU A 455 -8.10 31.98 -2.16
C LEU A 455 -6.99 32.81 -2.81
N VAL A 456 -5.86 32.19 -3.14
CA VAL A 456 -4.78 32.83 -3.90
C VAL A 456 -5.24 33.14 -5.34
N GLY A 457 -5.92 32.20 -5.99
CA GLY A 457 -6.44 32.36 -7.35
C GLY A 457 -7.42 33.53 -7.49
N LEU A 458 -8.24 33.78 -6.47
CA LEU A 458 -9.13 34.95 -6.42
C LEU A 458 -8.38 36.29 -6.41
N LYS A 459 -7.11 36.31 -5.97
CA LYS A 459 -6.26 37.51 -5.98
C LYS A 459 -5.47 37.67 -7.29
N VAL A 460 -4.99 36.57 -7.86
CA VAL A 460 -4.16 36.59 -9.08
C VAL A 460 -5.00 36.79 -10.35
N GLN A 461 -6.14 36.10 -10.45
CA GLN A 461 -7.11 36.18 -11.56
C GLN A 461 -6.48 36.11 -12.96
N ASN A 462 -5.72 35.04 -13.24
CA ASN A 462 -5.24 34.82 -14.61
C ASN A 462 -6.43 34.56 -15.56
N PRO A 463 -6.41 35.13 -16.78
CA PRO A 463 -7.42 34.84 -17.79
C PRO A 463 -7.28 33.38 -18.25
N VAL A 464 -8.41 32.68 -18.34
CA VAL A 464 -8.48 31.28 -18.81
C VAL A 464 -9.03 31.28 -20.24
N THR A 465 -8.25 30.75 -21.19
CA THR A 465 -8.68 30.50 -22.57
C THR A 465 -9.15 29.06 -22.72
N ASN A 466 -10.28 28.87 -23.41
CA ASN A 466 -10.85 27.55 -23.70
C ASN A 466 -10.72 27.25 -25.19
N ASP A 467 -10.04 26.16 -25.54
CA ASP A 467 -9.98 25.64 -26.91
C ASP A 467 -10.52 24.20 -26.97
N TYR A 468 -11.63 24.02 -27.68
CA TYR A 468 -12.24 22.71 -27.87
C TYR A 468 -11.46 21.82 -28.84
N LYS A 469 -10.52 22.36 -29.63
CA LYS A 469 -9.67 21.55 -30.51
C LYS A 469 -8.72 20.65 -29.73
N ALA A 470 -8.28 21.09 -28.56
CA ALA A 470 -7.39 20.35 -27.66
C ALA A 470 -8.15 19.48 -26.62
N ILE A 471 -9.48 19.26 -26.80
CA ILE A 471 -10.28 18.48 -25.85
C ILE A 471 -9.78 17.04 -25.69
N GLY A 472 -9.15 16.48 -26.71
CA GLY A 472 -8.75 15.08 -26.74
C GLY A 472 -7.70 14.71 -25.70
N ASP A 473 -6.77 15.61 -25.38
CA ASP A 473 -5.72 15.35 -24.39
C ASP A 473 -6.31 15.33 -22.98
N SER A 474 -7.21 16.28 -22.70
CA SER A 474 -8.00 16.27 -21.46
C SER A 474 -8.89 15.03 -21.36
N PHE A 475 -9.45 14.56 -22.47
CA PHE A 475 -10.25 13.33 -22.52
C PHE A 475 -9.43 12.08 -22.18
N LEU A 476 -8.26 11.88 -22.81
CA LEU A 476 -7.38 10.73 -22.51
C LEU A 476 -6.87 10.77 -21.07
N MET A 477 -6.46 11.94 -20.60
CA MET A 477 -6.01 12.09 -19.23
C MET A 477 -7.15 11.84 -18.23
N SER A 478 -8.40 12.16 -18.59
CA SER A 478 -9.59 11.84 -17.79
C SER A 478 -9.79 10.33 -17.62
N THR A 479 -9.52 9.52 -18.65
CA THR A 479 -9.70 8.05 -18.55
C THR A 479 -8.66 7.42 -17.63
N ILE A 480 -7.40 7.88 -17.70
CA ILE A 480 -6.32 7.46 -16.79
C ILE A 480 -6.63 7.90 -15.36
N ALA A 481 -7.00 9.17 -15.18
CA ALA A 481 -7.24 9.77 -13.87
C ALA A 481 -8.28 8.99 -13.06
N LEU A 482 -9.37 8.55 -13.69
CA LEU A 482 -10.48 7.88 -13.01
C LEU A 482 -10.44 6.35 -13.05
N GLY A 483 -9.74 5.72 -14.00
CA GLY A 483 -9.86 4.27 -14.24
C GLY A 483 -8.96 3.36 -13.39
N GLY A 484 -8.07 3.92 -12.56
CA GLY A 484 -7.19 3.11 -11.68
C GLY A 484 -7.93 2.24 -10.65
N LEU A 485 -9.23 2.48 -10.41
CA LEU A 485 -10.02 1.79 -9.40
C LEU A 485 -10.21 0.29 -9.70
N MET A 486 -10.37 -0.06 -10.98
CA MET A 486 -10.65 -1.42 -11.44
C MET A 486 -9.53 -2.40 -11.11
N ASN A 487 -8.29 -1.92 -11.18
CA ASN A 487 -7.09 -2.66 -10.82
C ASN A 487 -6.97 -2.94 -9.31
N VAL A 488 -7.68 -2.18 -8.46
CA VAL A 488 -7.64 -2.30 -7.00
C VAL A 488 -8.89 -2.98 -6.44
N MET A 489 -10.01 -2.95 -7.15
CA MET A 489 -11.29 -3.55 -6.72
C MET A 489 -11.18 -5.02 -6.31
N PRO A 490 -10.48 -5.94 -7.02
CA PRO A 490 -10.42 -7.35 -6.62
C PRO A 490 -9.70 -7.54 -5.28
N LEU A 491 -8.66 -6.73 -5.01
CA LEU A 491 -7.97 -6.72 -3.72
C LEU A 491 -8.91 -6.31 -2.58
N MET A 492 -9.78 -5.32 -2.81
CA MET A 492 -10.74 -4.86 -1.80
C MET A 492 -11.90 -5.85 -1.63
N PHE A 493 -12.42 -6.36 -2.75
CA PHE A 493 -13.49 -7.34 -2.81
C PHE A 493 -13.13 -8.62 -2.04
N SER A 494 -11.84 -8.96 -2.00
CA SER A 494 -11.35 -10.12 -1.27
C SER A 494 -11.61 -10.09 0.25
N LYS A 495 -11.97 -8.93 0.80
CA LYS A 495 -12.24 -8.75 2.23
C LYS A 495 -13.72 -8.80 2.58
N LEU A 496 -14.60 -8.79 1.59
CA LEU A 496 -16.04 -8.79 1.79
C LEU A 496 -16.54 -10.20 2.11
N LYS A 497 -17.50 -10.30 3.03
CA LYS A 497 -18.40 -11.45 3.04
C LYS A 497 -19.41 -11.24 1.92
N GLN A 498 -19.72 -12.31 1.22
CA GLN A 498 -20.61 -12.30 0.06
C GLN A 498 -22.08 -12.23 0.50
N THR A 499 -22.43 -11.14 1.19
CA THR A 499 -23.79 -10.83 1.65
C THR A 499 -24.28 -9.57 0.94
N ARG A 500 -25.60 -9.46 0.74
CA ARG A 500 -26.22 -8.38 -0.02
C ARG A 500 -25.86 -6.99 0.55
N ASP A 501 -25.97 -6.82 1.86
CA ASP A 501 -25.72 -5.52 2.52
C ASP A 501 -24.24 -5.12 2.44
N GLU A 502 -23.32 -6.09 2.55
CA GLU A 502 -21.89 -5.82 2.40
C GLU A 502 -21.52 -5.40 0.97
N ILE A 503 -22.13 -6.02 -0.04
CA ILE A 503 -21.90 -5.65 -1.45
C ILE A 503 -22.52 -4.29 -1.79
N ILE A 504 -23.71 -3.97 -1.27
CA ILE A 504 -24.31 -2.64 -1.43
C ILE A 504 -23.42 -1.58 -0.78
N GLY A 505 -23.00 -1.80 0.47
CA GLY A 505 -22.12 -0.88 1.18
C GLY A 505 -20.76 -0.71 0.49
N PHE A 506 -20.22 -1.77 -0.11
CA PHE A 506 -19.02 -1.70 -0.96
C PHE A 506 -19.23 -0.78 -2.16
N ASN A 507 -20.30 -0.99 -2.95
CA ASN A 507 -20.61 -0.15 -4.11
C ASN A 507 -20.84 1.31 -3.74
N VAL A 508 -21.56 1.59 -2.65
CA VAL A 508 -21.77 2.96 -2.15
C VAL A 508 -20.45 3.59 -1.73
N ALA A 509 -19.58 2.86 -1.02
CA ALA A 509 -18.28 3.37 -0.62
C ALA A 509 -17.39 3.72 -1.83
N LEU A 510 -17.37 2.87 -2.86
CA LEU A 510 -16.65 3.12 -4.12
C LEU A 510 -17.21 4.31 -4.88
N PHE A 511 -18.54 4.39 -5.01
CA PHE A 511 -19.23 5.51 -5.67
C PHE A 511 -18.93 6.84 -4.97
N LEU A 512 -19.03 6.88 -3.63
CA LEU A 512 -18.68 8.07 -2.85
C LEU A 512 -17.21 8.44 -3.01
N GLY A 513 -16.30 7.46 -2.99
CA GLY A 513 -14.86 7.70 -3.19
C GLY A 513 -14.56 8.32 -4.55
N LEU A 514 -15.12 7.74 -5.62
CA LEU A 514 -15.01 8.26 -6.99
C LEU A 514 -15.59 9.67 -7.11
N THR A 515 -16.76 9.92 -6.54
CA THR A 515 -17.43 11.23 -6.56
C THR A 515 -16.59 12.29 -5.84
N THR A 516 -16.06 11.97 -4.65
CA THR A 516 -15.17 12.87 -3.91
C THR A 516 -13.93 13.21 -4.73
N CYS A 517 -13.31 12.22 -5.39
CA CYS A 517 -12.16 12.46 -6.27
C CYS A 517 -12.48 13.37 -7.44
N VAL A 518 -13.65 13.22 -8.07
CA VAL A 518 -14.08 14.07 -9.18
C VAL A 518 -14.26 15.51 -8.74
N ILE A 519 -14.96 15.74 -7.63
CA ILE A 519 -15.16 17.08 -7.07
C ILE A 519 -13.80 17.72 -6.77
N LEU A 520 -12.91 17.01 -6.07
CA LEU A 520 -11.61 17.54 -5.69
C LEU A 520 -10.70 17.80 -6.90
N ASN A 521 -10.72 16.95 -7.93
CA ASN A 521 -9.95 17.16 -9.16
C ASN A 521 -10.45 18.38 -9.94
N ILE A 522 -11.78 18.58 -10.05
CA ILE A 522 -12.35 19.75 -10.71
C ILE A 522 -11.93 21.04 -9.98
N LEU A 523 -12.08 21.07 -8.65
CA LEU A 523 -11.69 22.22 -7.83
C LEU A 523 -10.18 22.49 -7.92
N TRP A 524 -9.38 21.45 -7.97
CA TRP A 524 -7.93 21.56 -8.11
C TRP A 524 -7.52 22.15 -9.46
N CYS A 525 -8.04 21.63 -10.55
CA CYS A 525 -7.83 22.15 -11.90
C CYS A 525 -8.24 23.61 -12.03
N TRP A 526 -9.40 23.98 -11.46
CA TRP A 526 -9.82 25.38 -11.37
C TRP A 526 -8.75 26.20 -10.62
N SER A 527 -8.37 25.77 -9.42
CA SER A 527 -7.45 26.51 -8.57
C SER A 527 -6.08 26.74 -9.22
N ILE A 528 -5.58 25.76 -9.98
CA ILE A 528 -4.32 25.90 -10.70
C ILE A 528 -4.45 26.89 -11.85
N LEU A 529 -5.50 26.79 -12.68
CA LEU A 529 -5.71 27.71 -13.79
C LEU A 529 -5.86 29.17 -13.33
N ALA A 530 -6.44 29.38 -12.14
CA ALA A 530 -6.57 30.71 -11.56
C ALA A 530 -5.23 31.33 -11.11
N VAL A 531 -4.22 30.51 -10.80
CA VAL A 531 -2.92 30.94 -10.23
C VAL A 531 -1.78 30.86 -11.24
N VAL A 532 -1.73 29.82 -12.07
CA VAL A 532 -0.65 29.53 -13.02
C VAL A 532 -1.10 29.88 -14.43
N PRO A 533 -0.34 30.70 -15.19
CA PRO A 533 -0.72 31.04 -16.56
C PRO A 533 -0.62 29.81 -17.48
N GLN A 534 -1.56 29.70 -18.43
CA GLN A 534 -1.60 28.62 -19.41
C GLN A 534 -0.38 28.65 -20.35
N HIS A 535 -0.12 29.81 -20.97
CA HIS A 535 0.98 30.02 -21.92
C HIS A 535 2.13 30.81 -21.31
N SER A 536 3.35 30.60 -21.81
CA SER A 536 4.49 31.45 -21.46
C SER A 536 4.39 32.80 -22.18
N ILE A 537 4.63 33.90 -21.47
CA ILE A 537 4.67 35.23 -22.09
C ILE A 537 5.97 35.38 -22.88
N CYS A 538 5.85 35.32 -24.21
CA CYS A 538 6.92 35.70 -25.12
C CYS A 538 6.56 37.07 -25.71
N LEU A 539 7.38 38.09 -25.44
CA LEU A 539 7.26 39.38 -26.12
C LEU A 539 7.61 39.19 -27.59
N SER A 540 6.58 39.10 -28.44
CA SER A 540 6.75 39.19 -29.89
C SER A 540 7.25 40.58 -30.25
N SER A 541 8.23 40.64 -31.15
CA SER A 541 8.98 41.80 -31.63
C SER A 541 8.18 42.90 -32.36
N ASN A 542 6.90 43.10 -32.04
CA ASN A 542 6.08 44.19 -32.57
C ASN A 542 5.75 45.19 -31.46
N ILE A 543 6.78 45.67 -30.78
CA ILE A 543 6.67 46.85 -29.93
C ILE A 543 6.79 48.06 -30.88
N ASN A 544 5.75 48.89 -30.94
CA ASN A 544 5.76 50.17 -31.64
C ASN A 544 7.05 50.96 -31.32
N GLU A 545 7.64 51.55 -32.36
CA GLU A 545 8.91 52.29 -32.36
C GLU A 545 9.05 53.36 -31.25
N SER A 546 7.94 53.79 -30.64
CA SER A 546 7.93 54.76 -29.54
C SER A 546 8.44 54.22 -28.19
N ILE A 547 8.36 52.92 -27.92
CA ILE A 547 8.84 52.33 -26.64
C ILE A 547 10.31 51.90 -26.75
N GLN A 548 10.79 51.63 -27.95
CA GLN A 548 12.17 51.22 -28.22
C GLN A 548 13.18 52.33 -27.88
N MET A 549 12.77 53.60 -28.02
CA MET A 549 13.58 54.75 -27.61
C MET A 549 13.77 54.87 -26.09
N ALA A 550 12.78 54.44 -25.29
CA ALA A 550 12.88 54.44 -23.83
C ALA A 550 13.73 53.27 -23.30
N PHE A 551 13.75 52.14 -24.02
CA PHE A 551 14.52 50.95 -23.62
C PHE A 551 16.00 51.03 -23.98
N ASN A 552 16.39 51.79 -25.02
CA ASN A 552 17.78 51.95 -25.41
C ASN A 552 18.64 52.76 -24.41
N LEU A 553 18.04 53.42 -23.42
CA LEU A 553 18.76 54.12 -22.34
C LEU A 553 19.12 53.21 -21.15
N LEU A 554 18.65 51.96 -21.13
CA LEU A 554 18.93 51.00 -20.06
C LEU A 554 19.69 49.78 -20.61
N ASN A 555 20.98 50.01 -20.85
CA ASN A 555 22.09 49.05 -20.96
C ASN A 555 21.94 47.83 -21.90
N GLU A 556 22.81 47.87 -22.91
CA GLU A 556 23.26 46.78 -23.75
C GLU A 556 23.79 45.58 -22.93
N SER A 557 23.03 44.50 -22.88
CA SER A 557 23.56 43.15 -23.09
C SER A 557 22.42 42.13 -23.25
N GLN A 558 22.48 41.37 -24.35
CA GLN A 558 21.64 40.21 -24.69
C GLN A 558 20.23 40.48 -25.24
N ILE A 559 20.15 40.92 -26.50
CA ILE A 559 18.92 40.87 -27.30
C ILE A 559 19.06 39.74 -28.34
N GLN A 560 18.66 38.54 -27.92
CA GLN A 560 18.24 37.45 -28.81
C GLN A 560 16.92 36.94 -28.23
N GLY A 561 15.79 37.34 -28.83
CA GLY A 561 14.41 36.96 -28.50
C GLY A 561 14.20 36.24 -27.16
N GLN A 562 14.36 36.93 -26.03
CA GLN A 562 14.19 36.32 -24.72
C GLN A 562 12.70 36.33 -24.36
N CYS A 563 12.03 35.17 -24.46
CA CYS A 563 10.83 34.94 -23.67
C CYS A 563 11.22 35.14 -22.20
N ILE A 564 10.52 36.03 -21.50
CA ILE A 564 10.69 36.21 -20.06
C ILE A 564 10.44 34.83 -19.43
N TYR A 565 11.42 34.32 -18.67
CA TYR A 565 11.47 33.00 -18.06
C TYR A 565 10.37 32.84 -16.99
N SER A 566 9.11 32.84 -17.43
CA SER A 566 7.92 32.78 -16.59
C SER A 566 7.46 31.33 -16.46
N PRO A 567 7.19 30.83 -15.25
CA PRO A 567 6.59 29.52 -15.05
C PRO A 567 5.17 29.50 -15.64
N SER A 568 4.88 28.54 -16.52
CA SER A 568 3.57 28.33 -17.16
C SER A 568 3.24 26.85 -17.25
N LEU A 569 1.95 26.52 -17.49
CA LEU A 569 1.51 25.14 -17.66
C LEU A 569 2.10 24.51 -18.92
N GLN A 570 2.10 25.23 -20.05
CA GLN A 570 2.72 24.77 -21.30
C GLN A 570 4.21 24.42 -21.13
N ARG A 571 4.94 25.19 -20.29
CA ARG A 571 6.34 24.88 -20.01
C ARG A 571 6.49 23.62 -19.17
N ALA A 572 5.64 23.44 -18.16
CA ALA A 572 5.66 22.24 -17.34
C ALA A 572 5.38 21.00 -18.21
N GLU A 573 4.42 21.12 -19.13
CA GLU A 573 4.08 20.11 -20.12
C GLU A 573 5.26 19.72 -21.01
N LEU A 574 5.93 20.69 -21.63
CA LEU A 574 7.09 20.45 -22.50
C LEU A 574 8.28 19.80 -21.77
N ASN A 575 8.41 20.04 -20.46
CA ASN A 575 9.50 19.50 -19.64
C ASN A 575 9.13 18.19 -18.91
N GLY A 576 7.87 17.73 -19.03
CA GLY A 576 7.38 16.59 -18.25
C GLY A 576 7.39 16.85 -16.75
N GLU A 577 7.22 18.12 -16.34
CA GLU A 577 7.08 18.53 -14.93
C GLU A 577 5.61 18.41 -14.51
N ILE A 578 5.37 18.01 -13.26
CA ILE A 578 4.03 18.07 -12.66
C ILE A 578 3.57 19.53 -12.48
N SER A 579 2.27 19.78 -12.62
CA SER A 579 1.64 21.11 -12.56
C SER A 579 1.91 21.91 -11.28
N THR A 580 2.35 21.25 -10.23
CA THR A 580 2.66 21.84 -8.93
C THR A 580 4.06 22.45 -8.87
N VAL A 581 4.96 22.07 -9.77
CA VAL A 581 6.28 22.70 -9.89
C VAL A 581 6.16 24.17 -10.28
N PRO A 582 5.46 24.56 -11.37
CA PRO A 582 5.29 25.97 -11.70
C PRO A 582 4.47 26.71 -10.62
N LEU A 583 3.48 26.07 -9.99
CA LEU A 583 2.73 26.65 -8.87
C LEU A 583 3.66 27.01 -7.70
N SER A 584 4.51 26.08 -7.27
CA SER A 584 5.47 26.31 -6.18
C SER A 584 6.45 27.44 -6.53
N LYS A 585 6.96 27.44 -7.77
CA LYS A 585 7.85 28.51 -8.28
C LYS A 585 7.18 29.89 -8.28
N ILE A 586 5.87 29.99 -8.51
CA ILE A 586 5.12 31.25 -8.46
C ILE A 586 4.91 31.71 -7.01
N LEU A 587 4.53 30.79 -6.13
CA LEU A 587 4.27 31.09 -4.71
C LEU A 587 5.54 31.47 -3.93
N GLU A 588 6.72 31.03 -4.40
CA GLU A 588 8.01 31.35 -3.80
C GLU A 588 8.58 32.71 -4.25
N LYS A 589 8.03 33.33 -5.31
CA LYS A 589 8.46 34.67 -5.75
C LYS A 589 8.13 35.75 -4.72
N ASP A 590 8.92 36.83 -4.74
CA ASP A 590 8.86 37.93 -3.77
C ASP A 590 7.47 38.57 -3.63
N ASP A 591 6.70 38.62 -4.71
CA ASP A 591 5.34 39.21 -4.75
C ASP A 591 4.32 38.47 -3.87
N TYR A 592 4.59 37.21 -3.51
CA TYR A 592 3.69 36.34 -2.76
C TYR A 592 4.29 35.79 -1.47
N LYS A 593 5.28 36.49 -0.86
CA LYS A 593 5.97 36.05 0.38
C LYS A 593 5.03 35.57 1.50
N PHE A 594 3.85 36.19 1.65
CA PHE A 594 2.85 35.76 2.63
C PHE A 594 2.40 34.31 2.44
N PHE A 595 2.48 33.76 1.22
CA PHE A 595 2.02 32.41 0.88
C PHE A 595 3.15 31.37 0.77
N GLN A 596 4.39 31.67 1.20
CA GLN A 596 5.48 30.69 1.15
C GLN A 596 5.17 29.40 1.93
N TYR A 597 4.46 29.50 3.06
CA TYR A 597 4.01 28.32 3.81
C TYR A 597 3.05 27.43 2.99
N VAL A 598 2.30 28.03 2.05
CA VAL A 598 1.39 27.30 1.15
C VAL A 598 2.18 26.44 0.17
N SER A 599 3.26 26.98 -0.40
CA SER A 599 4.16 26.20 -1.27
C SER A 599 4.65 24.94 -0.56
N PHE A 600 5.13 25.10 0.68
CA PHE A 600 5.58 23.98 1.50
C PHE A 600 4.48 22.96 1.78
N ILE A 601 3.27 23.40 2.17
CA ILE A 601 2.13 22.49 2.44
C ILE A 601 1.73 21.74 1.16
N VAL A 602 1.71 22.42 0.01
CA VAL A 602 1.42 21.82 -1.30
C VAL A 602 2.47 20.76 -1.64
N GLN A 603 3.76 21.07 -1.51
CA GLN A 603 4.85 20.13 -1.76
C GLN A 603 4.79 18.91 -0.82
N LEU A 604 4.57 19.13 0.48
CA LEU A 604 4.42 18.06 1.46
C LEU A 604 3.22 17.16 1.14
N PHE A 605 2.09 17.77 0.74
CA PHE A 605 0.91 17.03 0.30
C PHE A 605 1.22 16.14 -0.90
N ILE A 606 1.88 16.66 -1.94
CA ILE A 606 2.22 15.90 -3.15
C ILE A 606 3.13 14.73 -2.81
N VAL A 607 4.16 14.95 -2.00
CA VAL A 607 5.07 13.90 -1.52
C VAL A 607 4.30 12.77 -0.86
N ILE A 608 3.41 13.09 0.10
CA ILE A 608 2.58 12.08 0.78
C ILE A 608 1.64 11.40 -0.21
N SER A 609 0.99 12.17 -1.08
CA SER A 609 -0.03 11.66 -2.00
C SER A 609 0.54 10.67 -3.02
N ILE A 610 1.67 11.02 -3.66
CA ILE A 610 2.33 10.15 -4.64
C ILE A 610 2.86 8.89 -3.96
N SER A 611 3.47 8.99 -2.78
CA SER A 611 3.93 7.82 -2.01
C SER A 611 2.79 6.85 -1.70
N VAL A 612 1.63 7.36 -1.28
CA VAL A 612 0.44 6.54 -1.03
C VAL A 612 -0.07 5.87 -2.31
N SER A 613 -0.14 6.61 -3.42
CA SER A 613 -0.60 6.07 -4.69
C SER A 613 0.37 5.04 -5.29
N PHE A 614 1.69 5.25 -5.16
CA PHE A 614 2.71 4.27 -5.52
C PHE A 614 2.58 2.99 -4.68
N MET A 615 2.41 3.10 -3.35
CA MET A 615 2.17 1.94 -2.49
C MET A 615 0.89 1.19 -2.84
N THR A 616 -0.18 1.90 -3.20
CA THR A 616 -1.48 1.32 -3.54
C THR A 616 -1.40 0.53 -4.85
N MET A 617 -0.92 1.16 -5.92
CA MET A 617 -0.79 0.50 -7.23
C MET A 617 0.29 -0.57 -7.23
N GLY A 618 1.39 -0.37 -6.50
CA GLY A 618 2.44 -1.39 -6.38
C GLY A 618 2.00 -2.58 -5.54
N SER A 619 1.13 -2.40 -4.55
CA SER A 619 0.49 -3.52 -3.85
C SER A 619 -0.46 -4.31 -4.76
N ALA A 620 -1.20 -3.62 -5.64
CA ALA A 620 -2.04 -4.27 -6.65
C ALA A 620 -1.18 -5.08 -7.64
N LEU A 621 -0.08 -4.49 -8.14
CA LEU A 621 0.88 -5.18 -9.00
C LEU A 621 1.48 -6.42 -8.33
N HIS A 622 1.97 -6.28 -7.08
CA HIS A 622 2.50 -7.41 -6.32
C HIS A 622 1.45 -8.53 -6.14
N HIS A 623 0.20 -8.16 -5.88
CA HIS A 623 -0.91 -9.11 -5.75
C HIS A 623 -1.23 -9.83 -7.07
N THR A 624 -1.19 -9.11 -8.20
CA THR A 624 -1.38 -9.70 -9.54
C THR A 624 -0.25 -10.66 -9.90
N ILE A 625 1.01 -10.28 -9.64
CA ILE A 625 2.18 -11.16 -9.84
C ILE A 625 2.05 -12.42 -9.00
N LYS A 626 1.63 -12.30 -7.75
CA LYS A 626 1.39 -13.46 -6.89
C LYS A 626 0.36 -14.40 -7.50
N GLY A 627 -0.74 -13.86 -8.04
CA GLY A 627 -1.74 -14.64 -8.77
C GLY A 627 -1.18 -15.37 -9.99
N VAL A 628 -0.32 -14.71 -10.77
CA VAL A 628 0.37 -15.30 -11.93
C VAL A 628 1.33 -16.41 -11.50
N VAL A 629 2.13 -16.20 -10.45
CA VAL A 629 3.04 -17.25 -9.94
C VAL A 629 2.25 -18.43 -9.38
N ASP A 630 1.11 -18.16 -8.75
CA ASP A 630 0.24 -19.18 -8.18
C ASP A 630 -0.45 -20.04 -9.25
N SER A 631 -0.75 -19.52 -10.44
CA SER A 631 -1.36 -20.30 -11.52
C SER A 631 -0.39 -21.29 -12.17
N PHE A 632 0.92 -21.02 -12.16
CA PHE A 632 1.94 -21.98 -12.60
C PHE A 632 2.11 -23.18 -11.66
N TRP A 633 1.46 -23.16 -10.50
CA TRP A 633 1.69 -24.10 -9.42
C TRP A 633 0.48 -25.03 -9.24
N ASN A 634 0.60 -26.27 -9.69
CA ASN A 634 -0.53 -27.20 -9.75
C ASN A 634 -0.96 -27.70 -8.35
N PRO A 635 -2.23 -27.50 -7.95
CA PRO A 635 -2.74 -27.98 -6.67
C PRO A 635 -2.86 -29.51 -6.61
N ALA A 636 -2.99 -30.18 -7.76
CA ALA A 636 -3.02 -31.64 -7.86
C ALA A 636 -1.69 -32.28 -7.38
N LEU A 637 -0.56 -31.66 -7.70
CA LEU A 637 0.76 -32.10 -7.25
C LEU A 637 0.92 -31.94 -5.72
N GLU A 638 0.24 -30.93 -5.14
CA GLU A 638 0.24 -30.62 -3.71
C GLU A 638 -0.56 -31.66 -2.91
N ALA A 639 -1.70 -32.11 -3.44
CA ALA A 639 -2.51 -33.17 -2.82
C ALA A 639 -1.75 -34.51 -2.79
N GLU A 640 -1.11 -34.88 -3.90
CA GLU A 640 -0.32 -36.11 -4.02
C GLU A 640 0.95 -36.12 -3.14
N THR A 641 1.63 -34.97 -3.01
CA THR A 641 2.85 -34.84 -2.18
C THR A 641 2.55 -34.71 -0.69
N SER A 642 1.40 -34.16 -0.30
CA SER A 642 1.01 -34.00 1.11
C SER A 642 0.74 -35.33 1.82
N LEU A 643 0.33 -36.36 1.08
CA LEU A 643 0.06 -37.70 1.60
C LEU A 643 1.32 -38.55 1.84
N THR A 644 2.47 -38.18 1.24
CA THR A 644 3.65 -39.08 1.21
C THR A 644 4.92 -38.54 1.86
N ARG A 645 5.09 -37.22 2.09
CA ARG A 645 6.34 -36.70 2.73
C ARG A 645 6.19 -35.32 3.42
N TYR A 646 6.06 -35.33 4.74
CA TYR A 646 5.92 -34.11 5.58
C TYR A 646 7.13 -33.14 5.51
N GLY A 647 8.31 -33.61 5.10
CA GLY A 647 9.52 -32.77 4.94
C GLY A 647 9.55 -31.94 3.66
N ASN A 648 8.96 -32.44 2.55
CA ASN A 648 9.05 -31.79 1.23
C ASN A 648 8.06 -30.62 1.10
N VAL A 649 6.96 -30.65 1.85
CA VAL A 649 5.91 -29.61 1.81
C VAL A 649 6.44 -28.26 2.30
N PHE A 650 7.25 -28.24 3.37
CA PHE A 650 7.82 -26.99 3.89
C PHE A 650 8.83 -26.36 2.92
N GLN A 651 9.64 -27.19 2.26
CA GLN A 651 10.59 -26.75 1.24
C GLN A 651 9.86 -26.18 0.01
N TYR A 652 8.78 -26.84 -0.42
CA TYR A 652 7.94 -26.42 -1.54
C TYR A 652 7.25 -25.06 -1.30
N ILE A 653 6.65 -24.87 -0.12
CA ILE A 653 6.05 -23.59 0.29
C ILE A 653 7.10 -22.47 0.37
N THR A 654 8.30 -22.79 0.86
CA THR A 654 9.39 -21.82 0.99
C THR A 654 9.90 -21.39 -0.39
N ILE A 655 10.10 -22.33 -1.32
CA ILE A 655 10.50 -22.04 -2.71
C ILE A 655 9.47 -21.16 -3.41
N ARG A 656 8.17 -21.48 -3.29
CA ARG A 656 7.10 -20.67 -3.89
C ARG A 656 7.13 -19.22 -3.42
N ARG A 657 7.31 -18.98 -2.11
CA ARG A 657 7.41 -17.62 -1.56
C ARG A 657 8.66 -16.87 -2.07
N ILE A 658 9.79 -17.56 -2.19
CA ILE A 658 11.02 -16.99 -2.73
C ILE A 658 10.84 -16.60 -4.20
N ILE A 659 10.23 -17.47 -5.02
CA ILE A 659 9.94 -17.19 -6.42
C ILE A 659 9.02 -15.97 -6.56
N GLN A 660 7.96 -15.87 -5.75
CA GLN A 660 7.07 -14.70 -5.74
C GLN A 660 7.83 -13.39 -5.46
N TRP A 661 8.78 -13.41 -4.52
CA TRP A 661 9.63 -12.25 -4.21
C TRP A 661 10.57 -11.90 -5.36
N ILE A 662 11.21 -12.89 -5.98
CA ILE A 662 12.12 -12.68 -7.12
C ILE A 662 11.38 -12.06 -8.29
N PHE A 663 10.23 -12.61 -8.69
CA PHE A 663 9.42 -12.05 -9.79
C PHE A 663 8.95 -10.61 -9.49
N SER A 664 8.56 -10.35 -8.23
CA SER A 664 8.19 -8.99 -7.81
C SER A 664 9.38 -8.03 -7.93
N LEU A 665 10.55 -8.42 -7.44
CA LEU A 665 11.78 -7.62 -7.54
C LEU A 665 12.17 -7.35 -8.99
N ILE A 666 12.05 -8.33 -9.89
CA ILE A 666 12.34 -8.15 -11.32
C ILE A 666 11.44 -7.07 -11.92
N ILE A 667 10.13 -7.13 -11.67
CA ILE A 667 9.19 -6.16 -12.24
C ILE A 667 9.38 -4.77 -11.65
N PHE A 668 9.61 -4.64 -10.33
CA PHE A 668 9.94 -3.33 -9.74
C PHE A 668 11.31 -2.79 -10.20
N SER A 669 12.27 -3.68 -10.52
CA SER A 669 13.53 -3.28 -11.15
C SER A 669 13.30 -2.73 -12.56
N MET A 670 12.33 -3.27 -13.30
CA MET A 670 11.93 -2.74 -14.61
C MET A 670 11.29 -1.35 -14.48
N VAL A 671 10.45 -1.11 -13.46
CA VAL A 671 9.92 0.23 -13.14
C VAL A 671 11.07 1.22 -12.90
N PHE A 672 12.04 0.83 -12.07
CA PHE A 672 13.23 1.66 -11.80
C PHE A 672 14.07 1.92 -13.06
N GLY A 673 14.32 0.87 -13.86
CA GLY A 673 15.11 0.96 -15.10
C GLY A 673 14.49 1.94 -16.10
N ILE A 674 13.18 1.81 -16.37
CA ILE A 674 12.47 2.69 -17.30
C ILE A 674 12.46 4.14 -16.79
N ALA A 675 12.23 4.34 -15.48
CA ALA A 675 12.26 5.67 -14.88
C ALA A 675 13.65 6.35 -15.01
N MET A 676 14.74 5.59 -14.85
CA MET A 676 16.11 6.13 -15.04
C MET A 676 16.47 6.35 -16.51
N SER A 677 15.96 5.53 -17.43
CA SER A 677 16.25 5.64 -18.87
C SER A 677 15.60 6.86 -19.51
N ASN A 678 14.40 7.25 -19.08
CA ASN A 678 13.71 8.44 -19.60
C ASN A 678 13.12 9.30 -18.46
N PRO A 679 13.93 10.11 -17.77
CA PRO A 679 13.50 10.86 -16.60
C PRO A 679 12.54 12.02 -16.92
N LYS A 680 12.46 12.44 -18.19
CA LYS A 680 11.48 13.43 -18.69
C LYS A 680 10.22 12.79 -19.29
N GLY A 681 10.20 11.46 -19.42
CA GLY A 681 9.12 10.70 -20.06
C GLY A 681 7.83 10.61 -19.24
N PHE A 682 7.70 11.34 -18.13
CA PHE A 682 6.53 11.28 -17.24
C PHE A 682 5.21 11.43 -18.01
N LYS A 683 5.09 12.49 -18.82
CA LYS A 683 3.88 12.79 -19.62
C LYS A 683 3.63 11.69 -20.64
N SER A 684 4.59 11.41 -21.52
CA SER A 684 4.45 10.40 -22.59
C SER A 684 4.09 9.02 -22.03
N ILE A 685 4.73 8.58 -20.95
CA ILE A 685 4.43 7.28 -20.33
C ILE A 685 3.03 7.27 -19.72
N LEU A 686 2.62 8.35 -19.04
CA LEU A 686 1.31 8.42 -18.40
C LEU A 686 0.19 8.53 -19.43
N GLU A 687 0.26 9.53 -20.31
CA GLU A 687 -0.81 9.92 -21.24
C GLU A 687 -0.89 9.11 -22.53
N GLN A 688 0.18 8.43 -22.96
CA GLN A 688 0.15 7.64 -24.21
C GLN A 688 0.12 6.15 -23.89
N ALA A 689 1.06 5.66 -23.08
CA ALA A 689 1.12 4.24 -22.76
C ALA A 689 0.09 3.87 -21.67
N GLY A 690 -0.01 4.68 -20.61
CA GLY A 690 -0.95 4.46 -19.51
C GLY A 690 -2.41 4.48 -19.96
N SER A 691 -2.83 5.48 -20.74
CA SER A 691 -4.19 5.56 -21.31
C SER A 691 -4.47 4.37 -22.19
N LEU A 692 -3.59 4.05 -23.13
CA LEU A 692 -3.81 2.99 -24.11
C LEU A 692 -4.05 1.64 -23.42
N PHE A 693 -3.16 1.24 -22.51
CA PHE A 693 -3.31 -0.05 -21.84
C PHE A 693 -4.53 -0.08 -20.92
N GLN A 694 -4.81 1.00 -20.20
CA GLN A 694 -5.99 1.08 -19.33
C GLN A 694 -7.30 1.11 -20.13
N ASN A 695 -7.34 1.81 -21.27
CA ASN A 695 -8.49 1.87 -22.16
C ASN A 695 -8.70 0.52 -22.89
N ILE A 696 -7.64 -0.21 -23.25
CA ILE A 696 -7.74 -1.59 -23.78
C ILE A 696 -8.31 -2.53 -22.72
N GLU A 697 -7.83 -2.43 -21.47
CA GLU A 697 -8.33 -3.21 -20.33
C GLU A 697 -9.86 -3.04 -20.17
N MET A 698 -10.31 -1.80 -20.19
CA MET A 698 -11.70 -1.41 -19.92
C MET A 698 -12.64 -1.56 -21.12
N GLY A 699 -12.14 -1.26 -22.32
CA GLY A 699 -12.94 -1.25 -23.54
C GLY A 699 -13.09 -2.61 -24.18
N ILE A 700 -12.04 -3.44 -24.16
CA ILE A 700 -12.05 -4.75 -24.82
C ILE A 700 -12.26 -5.85 -23.78
N PHE A 701 -11.35 -5.98 -22.80
CA PHE A 701 -11.38 -7.15 -21.92
C PHE A 701 -12.54 -7.13 -20.96
N LEU A 702 -12.79 -6.02 -20.27
CA LEU A 702 -13.93 -5.91 -19.38
C LEU A 702 -15.26 -6.09 -20.13
N ALA A 703 -15.40 -5.54 -21.33
CA ALA A 703 -16.60 -5.71 -22.15
C ALA A 703 -16.87 -7.19 -22.48
N ILE A 704 -15.83 -7.93 -22.87
CA ILE A 704 -15.92 -9.38 -23.12
C ILE A 704 -16.28 -10.13 -21.84
N MET A 705 -15.71 -9.74 -20.69
CA MET A 705 -16.04 -10.34 -19.40
C MET A 705 -17.51 -10.11 -19.03
N ILE A 706 -18.01 -8.88 -19.14
CA ILE A 706 -19.42 -8.53 -18.88
C ILE A 706 -20.35 -9.35 -19.80
N TYR A 707 -20.00 -9.46 -21.09
CA TYR A 707 -20.74 -10.28 -22.04
C TYR A 707 -20.75 -11.76 -21.65
N LYS A 708 -19.59 -12.34 -21.32
CA LYS A 708 -19.46 -13.76 -20.91
C LYS A 708 -20.27 -14.06 -19.66
N VAL A 709 -20.21 -13.16 -18.68
CA VAL A 709 -20.94 -13.22 -17.41
C VAL A 709 -22.46 -13.08 -17.59
N SER A 710 -22.91 -12.58 -18.74
CA SER A 710 -24.32 -12.48 -19.13
C SER A 710 -24.86 -13.72 -19.86
N THR A 711 -24.02 -14.72 -20.15
CA THR A 711 -24.42 -15.98 -20.80
C THR A 711 -25.20 -16.90 -19.86
N ALA A 712 -25.92 -17.89 -20.41
CA ALA A 712 -26.75 -18.83 -19.65
C ALA A 712 -25.95 -19.59 -18.57
N GLU A 713 -24.68 -19.90 -18.83
CA GLU A 713 -23.77 -20.57 -17.89
C GLU A 713 -23.64 -19.82 -16.56
N TYR A 714 -23.60 -18.49 -16.60
CA TYR A 714 -23.42 -17.62 -15.43
C TYR A 714 -24.72 -17.05 -14.87
N ARG A 715 -25.82 -17.09 -15.63
CA ARG A 715 -27.16 -16.67 -15.15
C ARG A 715 -27.73 -17.57 -14.06
N ARG A 716 -27.24 -18.80 -13.94
CA ARG A 716 -27.71 -19.77 -12.93
C ARG A 716 -27.32 -19.41 -11.49
N TYR A 717 -26.29 -18.58 -11.30
CA TYR A 717 -25.86 -18.18 -9.96
C TYR A 717 -26.80 -17.10 -9.41
N ILE A 718 -27.42 -17.40 -8.27
CA ILE A 718 -28.25 -16.44 -7.54
C ILE A 718 -27.31 -15.46 -6.82
N LEU A 719 -27.18 -14.25 -7.36
CA LEU A 719 -26.32 -13.23 -6.77
C LEU A 719 -26.98 -12.58 -5.55
N PRO A 720 -26.22 -12.25 -4.49
CA PRO A 720 -26.69 -11.46 -3.35
C PRO A 720 -27.17 -10.08 -3.78
N PHE A 721 -26.49 -9.48 -4.76
CA PHE A 721 -26.85 -8.20 -5.34
C PHE A 721 -26.98 -8.34 -6.86
N GLN A 722 -28.19 -8.14 -7.37
CA GLN A 722 -28.50 -8.14 -8.80
C GLN A 722 -28.76 -6.72 -9.27
N LEU A 723 -28.16 -6.33 -10.39
CA LEU A 723 -28.46 -5.05 -11.02
C LEU A 723 -29.90 -5.05 -11.58
N PRO A 724 -30.60 -3.91 -11.53
CA PRO A 724 -31.93 -3.79 -12.13
C PRO A 724 -31.92 -4.13 -13.63
N ARG A 725 -32.99 -4.75 -14.15
CA ARG A 725 -33.04 -5.16 -15.57
C ARG A 725 -32.86 -4.00 -16.55
N TRP A 726 -33.43 -2.84 -16.23
CA TRP A 726 -33.28 -1.63 -17.05
C TRP A 726 -31.82 -1.14 -17.10
N PHE A 727 -31.03 -1.43 -16.05
CA PHE A 727 -29.64 -1.02 -15.94
C PHE A 727 -28.73 -1.80 -16.91
N ILE A 728 -29.12 -3.02 -17.29
CA ILE A 728 -28.37 -3.88 -18.21
C ILE A 728 -28.16 -3.20 -19.58
N HIS A 729 -29.10 -2.37 -20.04
CA HIS A 729 -28.95 -1.66 -21.32
C HIS A 729 -27.75 -0.70 -21.33
N PHE A 730 -27.35 -0.17 -20.16
CA PHE A 730 -26.19 0.72 -20.04
C PHE A 730 -24.84 0.00 -20.20
N GLN A 731 -24.82 -1.34 -20.22
CA GLN A 731 -23.57 -2.11 -20.38
C GLN A 731 -22.85 -1.80 -21.70
N TRP A 732 -23.59 -1.40 -22.74
CA TRP A 732 -23.03 -1.10 -24.07
C TRP A 732 -22.31 0.25 -24.12
N ILE A 733 -22.58 1.16 -23.18
CA ILE A 733 -21.91 2.47 -23.13
C ILE A 733 -20.43 2.32 -22.83
N ILE A 734 -20.08 1.38 -21.94
CA ILE A 734 -18.69 1.12 -21.52
C ILE A 734 -17.78 0.76 -22.71
N PRO A 735 -18.05 -0.30 -23.50
CA PRO A 735 -17.22 -0.64 -24.64
C PRO A 735 -17.19 0.46 -25.69
N ILE A 736 -18.33 1.11 -25.99
CA ILE A 736 -18.36 2.20 -26.98
C ILE A 736 -17.42 3.33 -26.57
N TYR A 737 -17.48 3.76 -25.31
CA TYR A 737 -16.65 4.85 -24.79
C TYR A 737 -15.16 4.50 -24.76
N PHE A 738 -14.79 3.35 -24.19
CA PHE A 738 -13.38 3.00 -24.06
C PHE A 738 -12.75 2.50 -25.36
N VAL A 739 -13.49 1.85 -26.26
CA VAL A 739 -12.98 1.52 -27.60
C VAL A 739 -12.75 2.80 -28.41
N PHE A 740 -13.65 3.79 -28.32
CA PHE A 740 -13.40 5.11 -28.88
C PHE A 740 -12.11 5.72 -28.30
N ALA A 741 -11.91 5.62 -26.98
CA ALA A 741 -10.67 6.08 -26.34
C ALA A 741 -9.43 5.37 -26.86
N VAL A 742 -9.46 4.04 -27.06
CA VAL A 742 -8.36 3.28 -27.67
C VAL A 742 -8.06 3.74 -29.09
N ILE A 743 -9.08 3.95 -29.92
CA ILE A 743 -8.90 4.44 -31.29
C ILE A 743 -8.26 5.84 -31.27
N TYR A 744 -8.72 6.70 -30.36
CA TYR A 744 -8.17 8.04 -30.19
C TYR A 744 -6.72 8.02 -29.69
N ASP A 745 -6.38 7.15 -28.72
CA ASP A 745 -5.01 6.92 -28.26
C ASP A 745 -4.09 6.53 -29.42
N ILE A 746 -4.51 5.56 -30.24
CA ILE A 746 -3.73 5.10 -31.41
C ILE A 746 -3.54 6.24 -32.40
N TYR A 747 -4.60 6.99 -32.71
CA TYR A 747 -4.52 8.16 -33.59
C TYR A 747 -3.54 9.21 -33.04
N HIS A 748 -3.64 9.52 -31.75
CA HIS A 748 -2.79 10.50 -31.09
C HIS A 748 -1.31 10.08 -31.08
N ILE A 749 -1.03 8.80 -30.78
CA ILE A 749 0.32 8.22 -30.84
C ILE A 749 0.88 8.31 -32.26
N ILE A 750 0.10 7.90 -33.27
CA ILE A 750 0.54 7.96 -34.68
C ILE A 750 0.83 9.40 -35.08
N ARG A 751 -0.04 10.36 -34.72
CA ARG A 751 0.16 11.78 -35.01
C ARG A 751 1.45 12.30 -34.39
N HIS A 752 1.72 11.97 -33.12
CA HIS A 752 2.93 12.39 -32.41
C HIS A 752 4.22 11.76 -32.97
N TYR A 753 4.16 10.58 -33.57
CA TYR A 753 5.34 9.96 -34.19
C TYR A 753 5.58 10.42 -35.63
N LEU A 754 4.55 10.86 -36.35
CA LEU A 754 4.64 11.31 -37.74
C LEU A 754 4.95 12.82 -37.88
N TYR A 755 4.54 13.63 -36.90
CA TYR A 755 4.74 15.08 -36.85
C TYR A 755 5.52 15.46 -35.59
#